data_AF-A0A0N5CG35-F1
#
_entry.id   AF-A0A0N5CG35-F1
#
_cell.length_a   1.000
_cell.length_b   1.000
_cell.length_c   1.000
_cell.angle_alpha   90.00
_cell.angle_beta   90.00
_cell.angle_gamma   90.00
#
_symmetry.space_group_name_H-M   'P 1'
#
loop_
_entity.id
_entity.type
_entity.pdbx_description
1 polymer ?
#
loop_
_entity_poly.entity_id
_entity_poly.type
_entity_poly.pdbx_seq_one_letter_code
_entity_poly.pdbx_strand_id
1 'polypeptide(L)'
;MSAILKVRKVPTDELAVSNCAVVNRDDFDCTGIKHIIVQTGPAHRFAFSIKNHPGVPRGEIGFGVPARKWAALSLDQNVQCSPFTVPNNQLIESITVDIDFFTKKGVCNDVFDSDDMSREFSMQFSGQVFTEGQQLVFKYQNPKDNKEHTFSLNVISINGMDVNAAIGGGGGGSTGKIYFGQLMGNSMVIFDKREGSLINLIGKSKGKTAFKSIISPDWDFESMGIGGLDKEFSAIFRRAFFSRLFPPEHVEQLGMKHVRGILLYGPPGTGKTLIARQIGKMLNAREPKIVNGPQILDKYVGESEANIRKLFGDAEEEFKRCGNNSALHIIIFDEIDAICKQRGTQAGSSGVHDTVVNQILTKMDGVDQLNNILVIGMTNRRDMIDEALLRPGRMEVQMEISLPDENGRVQILHIHTAKMREYDKLGEDVDLKLIAKKTKNFSGAEIEGLVRAAQSSAINRLVKVDGKVTVEADAFEKLKITSEDFEYALMNDIKPAFGSADEVLERFLSGGILMWSPEISKILETGDIHINDAKSPDSRGFVTLLLAGSAGVGKSCLAAQIAKNSGFPFVKICTPETMVGYTEIAKCQALRKIFEDAYRSPLSVIIIDNIDRLLDYASVGPRFSNQVLQALLVLLGTKPPKGKRLLVLATASQRSFLKELDLMSAFDDVIDVPMLRTIEHIRHVLDDSGVFTPQDIQAIERDLRQAGDVMYIGIKKVLRIIDYTKQCDPRFRASTFVEKIINSYLV
;
A
#
# COMPACT_ATOMS: atom_id res chain seq x y z
N MET A 1 22.52 -22.72 67.07
CA MET A 1 23.19 -21.64 67.82
C MET A 1 23.37 -20.47 66.88
N SER A 2 22.83 -19.29 67.20
CA SER A 2 23.10 -18.06 66.42
C SER A 2 24.38 -17.41 66.93
N ALA A 3 25.25 -16.96 66.03
CA ALA A 3 26.51 -16.28 66.36
C ALA A 3 26.47 -14.83 65.85
N ILE A 4 27.08 -13.91 66.58
CA ILE A 4 27.30 -12.54 66.12
C ILE A 4 28.69 -12.50 65.51
N LEU A 5 28.78 -12.21 64.20
CA LEU A 5 30.03 -12.15 63.47
C LEU A 5 30.28 -10.75 62.91
N LYS A 6 31.54 -10.36 62.81
CA LYS A 6 31.97 -9.06 62.29
C LYS A 6 32.28 -9.14 60.80
N VAL A 7 31.70 -8.24 60.00
CA VAL A 7 31.85 -8.23 58.55
C VAL A 7 33.25 -7.76 58.12
N ARG A 8 33.87 -8.55 57.23
CA ARG A 8 35.20 -8.35 56.66
C ARG A 8 35.21 -8.48 55.15
N LYS A 9 36.32 -8.03 54.55
CA LYS A 9 36.64 -8.33 53.15
C LYS A 9 37.09 -9.79 53.03
N VAL A 10 36.74 -10.41 51.92
CA VAL A 10 37.22 -11.77 51.59
C VAL A 10 38.75 -11.79 51.44
N PRO A 11 39.44 -12.87 51.86
CA PRO A 11 40.90 -12.94 51.78
C PRO A 11 41.47 -13.00 50.35
N THR A 12 40.76 -13.63 49.41
CA THR A 12 41.21 -13.85 48.03
C THR A 12 40.15 -13.47 46.99
N ASP A 13 40.59 -13.13 45.78
CA ASP A 13 39.69 -12.74 44.68
C ASP A 13 38.87 -13.92 44.14
N GLU A 14 39.38 -15.16 44.20
CA GLU A 14 38.61 -16.36 43.86
C GLU A 14 37.38 -16.53 44.76
N LEU A 15 37.55 -16.30 46.06
CA LEU A 15 36.45 -16.37 47.01
C LEU A 15 35.46 -15.22 46.81
N ALA A 16 35.91 -14.07 46.30
CA ALA A 16 35.02 -12.94 46.00
C ALA A 16 34.04 -13.24 44.84
N VAL A 17 34.39 -14.16 43.94
CA VAL A 17 33.54 -14.60 42.82
C VAL A 17 32.66 -15.80 43.18
N SER A 18 33.03 -16.56 44.20
CA SER A 18 32.33 -17.80 44.60
C SER A 18 30.89 -17.64 45.11
N ASN A 19 30.40 -16.41 45.30
CA ASN A 19 29.08 -16.09 45.89
C ASN A 19 28.82 -16.72 47.28
N CYS A 20 29.87 -17.15 47.99
CA CYS A 20 29.77 -17.70 49.35
C CYS A 20 30.18 -16.67 50.41
N ALA A 21 29.58 -16.79 51.59
CA ALA A 21 30.06 -16.15 52.80
C ALA A 21 31.21 -16.97 53.40
N VAL A 22 32.37 -16.35 53.59
CA VAL A 22 33.57 -17.05 54.03
C VAL A 22 33.69 -16.95 55.55
N VAL A 23 33.76 -18.10 56.22
CA VAL A 23 33.73 -18.19 57.69
C VAL A 23 34.86 -19.05 58.22
N ASN A 24 35.24 -18.84 59.47
CA ASN A 24 36.18 -19.73 60.16
C ASN A 24 35.50 -21.10 60.45
N ARG A 25 36.27 -22.19 60.43
CA ARG A 25 35.77 -23.55 60.70
C ARG A 25 35.22 -23.71 62.11
N ASP A 26 35.80 -22.99 63.07
CA ASP A 26 35.40 -23.07 64.48
C ASP A 26 34.07 -22.36 64.77
N ASP A 27 33.65 -21.42 63.91
CA ASP A 27 32.36 -20.73 64.05
C ASP A 27 31.22 -21.50 63.37
N PHE A 28 31.43 -21.88 62.11
CA PHE A 28 30.51 -22.71 61.34
C PHE A 28 31.30 -23.69 60.46
N ASP A 29 31.18 -24.99 60.73
CA ASP A 29 31.80 -26.03 59.90
C ASP A 29 30.92 -26.35 58.68
N CYS A 30 31.46 -26.14 57.47
CA CYS A 30 30.77 -26.35 56.19
C CYS A 30 30.44 -27.83 55.91
N THR A 31 31.03 -28.78 56.65
CA THR A 31 30.70 -30.21 56.54
C THR A 31 29.31 -30.53 57.10
N GLY A 32 28.85 -29.78 58.10
CA GLY A 32 27.53 -29.94 58.71
C GLY A 32 26.53 -28.85 58.31
N ILE A 33 26.97 -27.59 58.29
CA ILE A 33 26.10 -26.43 58.02
C ILE A 33 26.46 -25.88 56.64
N LYS A 34 25.57 -25.99 55.65
CA LYS A 34 25.85 -25.51 54.29
C LYS A 34 25.41 -24.06 54.04
N HIS A 35 24.39 -23.60 54.76
CA HIS A 35 23.78 -22.29 54.56
C HIS A 35 23.56 -21.57 55.89
N ILE A 36 23.61 -20.25 55.84
CA ILE A 36 23.34 -19.36 56.96
C ILE A 36 22.36 -18.27 56.54
N ILE A 37 21.55 -17.80 57.48
CA ILE A 37 20.79 -16.57 57.36
C ILE A 37 21.53 -15.48 58.13
N VAL A 38 21.81 -14.39 57.44
CA VAL A 38 22.45 -13.17 57.95
C VAL A 38 21.38 -12.12 58.15
N GLN A 39 21.19 -11.68 59.40
CA GLN A 39 20.25 -10.64 59.76
C GLN A 39 21.00 -9.32 59.96
N THR A 40 20.65 -8.31 59.16
CA THR A 40 21.22 -6.95 59.25
C THR A 40 20.31 -5.99 60.01
N GLY A 41 19.03 -6.35 60.19
CA GLY A 41 18.04 -5.63 60.97
C GLY A 41 16.76 -6.46 61.17
N PRO A 42 15.72 -5.91 61.82
CA PRO A 42 14.52 -6.67 62.21
C PRO A 42 13.74 -7.29 61.03
N ALA A 43 13.75 -6.62 59.87
CA ALA A 43 13.01 -7.03 58.67
C ALA A 43 13.91 -7.58 57.55
N HIS A 44 15.24 -7.48 57.67
CA HIS A 44 16.17 -7.81 56.59
C HIS A 44 16.92 -9.10 56.90
N ARG A 45 16.59 -10.16 56.16
CA ARG A 45 17.20 -11.49 56.28
C ARG A 45 17.71 -11.91 54.92
N PHE A 46 19.00 -12.22 54.84
CA PHE A 46 19.65 -12.64 53.60
C PHE A 46 20.24 -14.04 53.80
N ALA A 47 19.97 -14.94 52.86
CA ALA A 47 20.49 -16.30 52.90
C ALA A 47 21.78 -16.39 52.07
N PHE A 48 22.80 -17.02 52.65
CA PHE A 48 24.10 -17.22 52.00
C PHE A 48 24.57 -18.66 52.17
N SER A 49 25.25 -19.18 51.17
CA SER A 49 26.04 -20.42 51.27
C SER A 49 27.37 -20.13 51.95
N ILE A 50 27.89 -21.07 52.74
CA ILE A 50 29.15 -20.86 53.48
C ILE A 50 30.32 -21.64 52.89
N LYS A 51 31.53 -21.08 53.03
CA LYS A 51 32.79 -21.76 52.70
C LYS A 51 33.82 -21.48 53.78
N ASN A 52 34.53 -22.51 54.24
CA ASN A 52 35.59 -22.31 55.23
C ASN A 52 36.90 -21.88 54.57
N HIS A 53 37.61 -20.95 55.21
CA HIS A 53 38.95 -20.54 54.79
C HIS A 53 39.81 -20.17 56.01
N PRO A 54 41.08 -20.62 56.11
CA PRO A 54 41.95 -20.35 57.26
C PRO A 54 42.30 -18.87 57.43
N GLY A 55 42.21 -18.08 56.36
CA GLY A 55 42.49 -16.64 56.39
C GLY A 55 41.38 -15.76 57.01
N VAL A 56 40.29 -16.35 57.51
CA VAL A 56 39.24 -15.61 58.24
C VAL A 56 39.39 -15.92 59.74
N PRO A 57 39.69 -14.93 60.59
CA PRO A 57 39.74 -15.11 62.05
C PRO A 57 38.40 -15.54 62.64
N ARG A 58 38.44 -16.17 63.82
CA ARG A 58 37.24 -16.54 64.57
C ARG A 58 36.45 -15.30 64.97
N GLY A 59 35.13 -15.34 64.84
CA GLY A 59 34.22 -14.22 65.07
C GLY A 59 34.07 -13.26 63.90
N GLU A 60 34.69 -13.55 62.74
CA GLU A 60 34.62 -12.72 61.54
C GLU A 60 33.99 -13.48 60.35
N ILE A 61 33.37 -12.72 59.44
CA ILE A 61 32.73 -13.25 58.23
C ILE A 61 33.10 -12.40 57.00
N GLY A 62 33.62 -13.05 55.97
CA GLY A 62 34.06 -12.42 54.73
C GLY A 62 32.96 -12.40 53.66
N PHE A 63 32.72 -11.24 53.04
CA PHE A 63 31.80 -11.10 51.92
C PHE A 63 32.43 -10.40 50.71
N GLY A 64 32.11 -10.89 49.51
CA GLY A 64 32.49 -10.26 48.24
C GLY A 64 31.86 -8.87 48.09
N VAL A 65 32.38 -8.06 47.16
CA VAL A 65 31.79 -6.74 46.85
C VAL A 65 30.32 -6.85 46.41
N PRO A 66 29.92 -7.76 45.50
CA PRO A 66 28.52 -7.90 45.08
C PRO A 66 27.59 -8.29 46.22
N ALA A 67 27.99 -9.30 47.02
CA ALA A 67 27.23 -9.77 48.16
C ALA A 67 27.00 -8.67 49.22
N ARG A 68 28.02 -7.84 49.49
CA ARG A 68 27.88 -6.70 50.42
C ARG A 68 26.96 -5.62 49.89
N LYS A 69 27.03 -5.31 48.59
CA LYS A 69 26.13 -4.33 47.96
C LYS A 69 24.69 -4.80 48.01
N TRP A 70 24.44 -6.07 47.70
CA TRP A 70 23.10 -6.65 47.74
C TRP A 70 22.51 -6.68 49.16
N ALA A 71 23.28 -7.14 50.15
CA ALA A 71 22.82 -7.21 51.54
C ALA A 71 23.00 -5.90 52.35
N ALA A 72 23.41 -4.81 51.70
CA ALA A 72 23.71 -3.51 52.32
C ALA A 72 24.66 -3.59 53.55
N LEU A 73 25.69 -4.44 53.46
CA LEU A 73 26.65 -4.70 54.53
C LEU A 73 27.83 -3.73 54.50
N SER A 74 28.11 -3.06 55.62
CA SER A 74 29.31 -2.25 55.81
C SER A 74 30.46 -3.07 56.40
N LEU A 75 31.71 -2.69 56.09
CA LEU A 75 32.87 -3.28 56.78
C LEU A 75 32.80 -2.95 58.27
N ASP A 76 33.28 -3.87 59.10
CA ASP A 76 33.28 -3.77 60.56
C ASP A 76 31.90 -3.82 61.24
N GLN A 77 30.82 -3.99 60.48
CA GLN A 77 29.47 -4.16 61.02
C GLN A 77 29.31 -5.54 61.70
N ASN A 78 28.66 -5.57 62.86
CA ASN A 78 28.26 -6.83 63.49
C ASN A 78 26.92 -7.29 62.91
N VAL A 79 26.86 -8.56 62.52
CA VAL A 79 25.65 -9.18 61.97
C VAL A 79 25.33 -10.48 62.72
N GLN A 80 24.04 -10.77 62.86
CA GLN A 80 23.60 -12.01 63.48
C GLN A 80 23.46 -13.09 62.41
N CYS A 81 24.22 -14.17 62.56
CA CYS A 81 24.24 -15.31 61.66
C CYS A 81 23.58 -16.51 62.36
N SER A 82 22.65 -17.16 61.67
CA SER A 82 21.98 -18.37 62.15
C SER A 82 22.09 -19.50 61.10
N PRO A 83 22.38 -20.75 61.49
CA PRO A 83 22.34 -21.89 60.59
C PRO A 83 20.97 -22.03 59.95
N PHE A 84 20.94 -22.34 58.67
CA PHE A 84 19.70 -22.53 57.92
C PHE A 84 19.79 -23.79 57.06
N THR A 85 18.73 -24.57 57.07
CA THR A 85 18.56 -25.73 56.20
C THR A 85 17.44 -25.43 55.23
N VAL A 86 17.71 -25.59 53.93
CA VAL A 86 16.75 -25.31 52.88
C VAL A 86 15.64 -26.37 52.93
N PRO A 87 14.35 -25.98 53.02
CA PRO A 87 13.24 -26.91 52.92
C PRO A 87 13.21 -27.61 51.55
N ASN A 88 12.78 -28.88 51.50
CA ASN A 88 12.70 -29.64 50.25
C ASN A 88 11.79 -28.99 49.18
N ASN A 89 10.84 -28.13 49.59
CA ASN A 89 9.95 -27.40 48.67
C ASN A 89 10.55 -26.09 48.13
N GLN A 90 11.86 -25.85 48.33
CA GLN A 90 12.58 -24.66 47.89
C GLN A 90 13.78 -25.04 47.02
N LEU A 91 13.62 -26.07 46.19
CA LEU A 91 14.60 -26.44 45.17
C LEU A 91 14.31 -25.69 43.87
N ILE A 92 15.35 -25.19 43.22
CA ILE A 92 15.23 -24.43 41.97
C ILE A 92 15.09 -25.39 40.80
N GLU A 93 13.99 -25.28 40.06
CA GLU A 93 13.86 -25.94 38.75
C GLU A 93 14.54 -25.10 37.67
N SER A 94 14.20 -23.81 37.59
CA SER A 94 14.78 -22.89 36.64
C SER A 94 15.09 -21.54 37.27
N ILE A 95 16.23 -20.96 36.93
CA ILE A 95 16.67 -19.63 37.37
C ILE A 95 16.90 -18.73 36.15
N THR A 96 16.32 -17.53 36.16
CA THR A 96 16.56 -16.51 35.14
C THR A 96 17.45 -15.42 35.70
N VAL A 97 18.57 -15.17 35.02
CA VAL A 97 19.59 -14.19 35.43
C VAL A 97 19.86 -13.18 34.32
N ASP A 98 19.89 -11.91 34.70
CA ASP A 98 20.33 -10.81 33.84
C ASP A 98 21.85 -10.76 33.79
N ILE A 99 22.44 -10.78 32.59
CA ILE A 99 23.88 -10.76 32.37
C ILE A 99 24.37 -9.45 31.74
N ASP A 100 25.50 -8.96 32.23
CA ASP A 100 26.26 -7.83 31.68
C ASP A 100 27.76 -7.98 31.96
N PHE A 101 28.63 -7.24 31.27
CA PHE A 101 30.06 -7.22 31.56
C PHE A 101 30.35 -6.59 32.93
N PHE A 102 31.22 -7.22 33.74
CA PHE A 102 31.54 -6.70 35.07
C PHE A 102 32.27 -5.35 35.03
N THR A 103 33.08 -5.10 33.98
CA THR A 103 33.79 -3.82 33.79
C THR A 103 33.59 -3.28 32.38
N LYS A 104 33.47 -1.94 32.26
CA LYS A 104 33.37 -1.27 30.95
C LYS A 104 34.62 -1.43 30.06
N LYS A 105 35.78 -1.73 30.64
CA LYS A 105 37.03 -1.99 29.89
C LYS A 105 37.10 -3.40 29.31
N GLY A 106 36.30 -4.34 29.83
CA GLY A 106 36.25 -5.74 29.39
C GLY A 106 35.16 -6.04 28.37
N VAL A 107 34.51 -5.02 27.81
CA VAL A 107 33.46 -5.20 26.79
C VAL A 107 34.11 -5.64 25.48
N CYS A 108 33.67 -6.78 24.97
CA CYS A 108 34.03 -7.28 23.65
C CYS A 108 32.76 -7.58 22.84
N ASN A 109 32.93 -7.67 21.51
CA ASN A 109 31.85 -8.03 20.58
C ASN A 109 31.80 -9.54 20.30
N ASP A 110 32.44 -10.35 21.16
CA ASP A 110 32.50 -11.79 20.99
C ASP A 110 31.13 -12.43 21.23
N VAL A 111 30.91 -13.60 20.63
CA VAL A 111 29.67 -14.36 20.73
C VAL A 111 29.81 -15.41 21.82
N PHE A 112 28.89 -15.42 22.79
CA PHE A 112 28.91 -16.31 23.94
C PHE A 112 27.81 -17.37 23.84
N ASP A 113 28.18 -18.64 24.02
CA ASP A 113 27.24 -19.75 24.00
C ASP A 113 26.57 -19.93 25.37
N SER A 114 25.27 -19.64 25.44
CA SER A 114 24.47 -19.72 26.66
C SER A 114 24.35 -21.14 27.21
N ASP A 115 24.46 -22.18 26.38
CA ASP A 115 24.37 -23.57 26.83
C ASP A 115 25.66 -23.99 27.55
N ASP A 116 26.82 -23.58 27.02
CA ASP A 116 28.11 -23.75 27.71
C ASP A 116 28.20 -22.91 29.00
N MET A 117 27.70 -21.67 28.97
CA MET A 117 27.62 -20.81 30.15
C MET A 117 26.70 -21.40 31.23
N SER A 118 25.58 -21.99 30.84
CA SER A 118 24.64 -22.67 31.75
C SER A 118 25.29 -23.87 32.44
N ARG A 119 26.06 -24.66 31.69
CA ARG A 119 26.83 -25.78 32.24
C ARG A 119 27.91 -25.30 33.22
N GLU A 120 28.69 -24.30 32.85
CA GLU A 120 29.75 -23.73 33.69
C GLU A 120 29.18 -23.08 34.96
N PHE A 121 28.06 -22.35 34.84
CA PHE A 121 27.34 -21.78 35.98
C PHE A 121 26.87 -22.87 36.95
N SER A 122 26.30 -23.96 36.42
CA SER A 122 25.87 -25.10 37.24
C SER A 122 27.06 -25.77 37.93
N MET A 123 28.22 -25.90 37.27
CA MET A 123 29.43 -26.44 37.91
C MET A 123 29.95 -25.54 39.05
N GLN A 124 29.94 -24.22 38.86
CA GLN A 124 30.46 -23.27 39.85
C GLN A 124 29.54 -23.06 41.06
N PHE A 125 28.22 -23.06 40.84
CA PHE A 125 27.24 -22.66 41.85
C PHE A 125 26.27 -23.78 42.30
N SER A 126 26.46 -25.03 41.86
CA SER A 126 25.63 -26.16 42.31
C SER A 126 25.63 -26.28 43.83
N GLY A 127 24.44 -26.50 44.39
CA GLY A 127 24.22 -26.62 45.82
C GLY A 127 24.18 -25.30 46.57
N GLN A 128 24.38 -24.15 45.91
CA GLN A 128 24.26 -22.83 46.55
C GLN A 128 22.82 -22.34 46.58
N VAL A 129 22.54 -21.42 47.51
CA VAL A 129 21.25 -20.74 47.61
C VAL A 129 21.23 -19.41 46.87
N PHE A 130 20.11 -19.14 46.20
CA PHE A 130 19.86 -17.92 45.46
C PHE A 130 18.55 -17.26 45.89
N THR A 131 18.55 -15.94 45.89
CA THR A 131 17.36 -15.11 46.17
C THR A 131 17.07 -14.21 44.96
N GLU A 132 15.80 -13.94 44.71
CA GLU A 132 15.38 -12.95 43.72
C GLU A 132 16.00 -11.58 44.03
N GLY A 133 16.61 -10.94 43.02
CA GLY A 133 17.34 -9.67 43.14
C GLY A 133 18.79 -9.79 43.62
N GLN A 134 19.31 -11.00 43.84
CA GLN A 134 20.70 -11.21 44.26
C GLN A 134 21.69 -10.89 43.13
N GLN A 135 22.70 -10.08 43.46
CA GLN A 135 23.80 -9.75 42.54
C GLN A 135 25.01 -10.64 42.81
N LEU A 136 25.56 -11.24 41.75
CA LEU A 136 26.78 -12.02 41.82
C LEU A 136 27.70 -11.78 40.61
N VAL A 137 28.88 -12.37 40.66
CA VAL A 137 29.88 -12.31 39.60
C VAL A 137 30.10 -13.72 39.08
N PHE A 138 30.11 -13.87 37.76
CA PHE A 138 30.29 -15.13 37.07
C PHE A 138 31.55 -15.07 36.21
N LYS A 139 32.43 -16.05 36.37
CA LYS A 139 33.61 -16.23 35.52
C LYS A 139 33.29 -17.28 34.48
N TYR A 140 33.45 -16.93 33.22
CA TYR A 140 33.26 -17.83 32.10
C TYR A 140 34.53 -17.86 31.26
N GLN A 141 35.05 -19.07 31.05
CA GLN A 141 36.16 -19.30 30.13
C GLN A 141 35.59 -19.71 28.78
N ASN A 142 35.77 -18.87 27.76
CA ASN A 142 35.26 -19.19 26.44
C ASN A 142 36.09 -20.35 25.85
N PRO A 143 35.48 -21.51 25.51
CA PRO A 143 36.21 -22.66 24.95
C PRO A 143 36.94 -22.34 23.65
N LYS A 144 36.47 -21.34 22.88
CA LYS A 144 37.04 -20.98 21.58
C LYS A 144 38.29 -20.10 21.67
N ASP A 145 38.28 -19.13 22.59
CA ASP A 145 39.36 -18.13 22.70
C ASP A 145 40.28 -18.37 23.91
N ASN A 146 39.91 -19.31 24.77
CA ASN A 146 40.59 -19.64 26.02
C ASN A 146 40.82 -18.43 26.95
N LYS A 147 40.07 -17.34 26.74
CA LYS A 147 40.07 -16.12 27.55
C LYS A 147 39.02 -16.22 28.64
N GLU A 148 39.39 -15.75 29.84
CA GLU A 148 38.46 -15.60 30.95
C GLU A 148 37.70 -14.27 30.83
N HIS A 149 36.38 -14.36 30.82
CA HIS A 149 35.47 -13.23 30.87
C HIS A 149 34.76 -13.19 32.22
N THR A 150 34.62 -11.99 32.77
CA THR A 150 33.94 -11.78 34.06
C THR A 150 32.65 -10.99 33.83
N PHE A 151 31.54 -11.59 34.23
CA PHE A 151 30.20 -11.05 34.06
C PHE A 151 29.58 -10.68 35.42
N SER A 152 28.77 -9.64 35.41
CA SER A 152 27.87 -9.29 36.52
C SER A 152 26.51 -9.92 36.24
N LEU A 153 26.04 -10.77 37.15
CA LEU A 153 24.70 -11.35 37.07
C LEU A 153 23.78 -10.74 38.13
N ASN A 154 22.50 -10.64 37.79
CA ASN A 154 21.43 -10.31 38.72
C ASN A 154 20.31 -11.35 38.59
N VAL A 155 19.89 -11.95 39.68
CA VAL A 155 18.80 -12.94 39.66
C VAL A 155 17.47 -12.23 39.47
N ILE A 156 16.76 -12.51 38.38
CA ILE A 156 15.48 -11.85 38.04
C ILE A 156 14.32 -12.65 38.59
N SER A 157 14.32 -13.96 38.37
CA SER A 157 13.22 -14.83 38.81
C SER A 157 13.69 -16.26 39.01
N ILE A 158 13.02 -16.96 39.91
CA ILE A 158 13.32 -18.34 40.28
C ILE A 158 12.00 -19.12 40.26
N ASN A 159 11.97 -20.27 39.59
CA ASN A 159 10.85 -21.21 39.64
C ASN A 159 11.25 -22.43 40.46
N GLY A 160 10.33 -22.87 41.34
CA GLY A 160 10.57 -24.00 42.22
C GLY A 160 10.15 -25.32 41.61
N MET A 161 10.78 -26.40 42.05
CA MET A 161 10.46 -27.78 41.67
C MET A 161 9.56 -28.44 42.72
N ASP A 162 8.49 -29.13 42.28
CA ASP A 162 7.70 -29.98 43.18
C ASP A 162 8.36 -31.36 43.28
N VAL A 163 8.88 -31.67 44.46
CA VAL A 163 9.57 -32.93 44.76
C VAL A 163 8.61 -34.13 44.68
N ASN A 164 7.31 -33.93 44.93
CA ASN A 164 6.33 -35.02 44.87
C ASN A 164 5.98 -35.41 43.42
N ALA A 165 6.02 -34.46 42.49
CA ALA A 165 5.78 -34.73 41.07
C ALA A 165 6.97 -35.45 40.40
N ALA A 166 8.20 -35.15 40.83
CA ALA A 166 9.43 -35.69 40.24
C ALA A 166 9.64 -37.20 40.45
N ILE A 167 9.06 -37.80 41.50
CA ILE A 167 9.23 -39.23 41.82
C ILE A 167 8.25 -40.11 41.00
N GLY A 168 7.19 -39.53 40.42
CA GLY A 168 6.11 -40.24 39.73
C GLY A 168 6.31 -40.52 38.23
N GLY A 169 7.46 -40.19 37.64
CA GLY A 169 7.74 -40.43 36.21
C GLY A 169 6.92 -39.60 35.22
N GLY A 170 6.02 -38.73 35.69
CA GLY A 170 5.38 -37.68 34.90
C GLY A 170 6.20 -36.39 34.98
N GLY A 171 6.35 -35.69 33.85
CA GLY A 171 7.17 -34.48 33.74
C GLY A 171 6.98 -33.48 34.88
N GLY A 172 8.10 -32.87 35.30
CA GLY A 172 8.23 -32.02 36.47
C GLY A 172 7.08 -31.02 36.63
N GLY A 173 6.33 -31.16 37.72
CA GLY A 173 5.40 -30.13 38.18
C GLY A 173 6.21 -28.98 38.78
N SER A 174 6.08 -27.78 38.22
CA SER A 174 6.67 -26.57 38.78
C SER A 174 5.81 -26.06 39.93
N THR A 175 6.41 -25.64 41.05
CA THR A 175 5.69 -25.04 42.18
C THR A 175 5.40 -23.54 41.98
N GLY A 176 5.48 -23.05 40.73
CA GLY A 176 5.40 -21.63 40.41
C GLY A 176 6.63 -20.83 40.85
N LYS A 177 6.51 -19.49 40.81
CA LYS A 177 7.59 -18.57 41.18
C LYS A 177 7.87 -18.62 42.69
N ILE A 178 9.14 -18.79 43.04
CA ILE A 178 9.63 -18.75 44.41
C ILE A 178 10.60 -17.58 44.59
N TYR A 179 10.59 -16.97 45.76
CA TYR A 179 11.47 -15.84 46.06
C TYR A 179 12.91 -16.29 46.38
N PHE A 180 13.07 -17.51 46.88
CA PHE A 180 14.33 -18.06 47.37
C PHE A 180 14.36 -19.57 47.15
N GLY A 181 15.53 -20.11 46.77
CA GLY A 181 15.72 -21.56 46.65
C GLY A 181 17.19 -21.99 46.51
N GLN A 182 17.41 -23.30 46.52
CA GLN A 182 18.71 -23.93 46.30
C GLN A 182 18.87 -24.43 44.85
N LEU A 183 20.00 -24.07 44.22
CA LEU A 183 20.34 -24.51 42.87
C LEU A 183 20.79 -25.97 42.89
N MET A 184 20.17 -26.79 42.04
CA MET A 184 20.54 -28.17 41.82
C MET A 184 21.41 -28.30 40.57
N GLY A 185 22.22 -29.35 40.47
CA GLY A 185 23.07 -29.57 39.29
C GLY A 185 22.30 -29.78 37.99
N ASN A 186 21.02 -30.09 38.06
CA ASN A 186 20.09 -30.26 36.93
C ASN A 186 19.12 -29.09 36.75
N SER A 187 19.28 -27.98 37.49
CA SER A 187 18.45 -26.79 37.33
C SER A 187 18.72 -26.14 35.97
N MET A 188 17.67 -25.67 35.28
CA MET A 188 17.82 -24.91 34.04
C MET A 188 18.22 -23.47 34.33
N VAL A 189 19.35 -23.02 33.77
CA VAL A 189 19.81 -21.63 33.88
C VAL A 189 19.45 -20.89 32.60
N ILE A 190 18.75 -19.77 32.74
CA ILE A 190 18.31 -18.93 31.63
C ILE A 190 19.01 -17.58 31.74
N PHE A 191 19.75 -17.18 30.71
CA PHE A 191 20.44 -15.90 30.66
C PHE A 191 19.66 -14.87 29.84
N ASP A 192 19.25 -13.79 30.49
CA ASP A 192 18.68 -12.61 29.84
C ASP A 192 19.72 -11.51 29.72
N LYS A 193 19.73 -10.85 28.57
CA LYS A 193 20.63 -9.72 28.33
C LYS A 193 20.09 -8.48 29.03
N ARG A 194 20.91 -7.83 29.88
CA ARG A 194 20.53 -6.56 30.51
C ARG A 194 20.27 -5.48 29.46
N GLU A 195 19.22 -4.67 29.67
CA GLU A 195 18.88 -3.56 28.78
C GLU A 195 20.08 -2.61 28.57
N GLY A 196 20.48 -2.40 27.32
CA GLY A 196 21.62 -1.55 26.94
C GLY A 196 22.99 -2.22 26.96
N SER A 197 23.10 -3.51 27.33
CA SER A 197 24.37 -4.25 27.24
C SER A 197 24.74 -4.54 25.77
N LEU A 198 26.03 -4.75 25.49
CA LEU A 198 26.54 -5.13 24.17
C LEU A 198 26.82 -6.64 24.04
N ILE A 199 26.52 -7.43 25.08
CA ILE A 199 26.75 -8.87 25.05
C ILE A 199 25.90 -9.56 23.97
N ASN A 200 26.49 -10.52 23.25
CA ASN A 200 25.83 -11.32 22.22
C ASN A 200 25.74 -12.78 22.67
N LEU A 201 24.53 -13.23 23.00
CA LEU A 201 24.24 -14.60 23.47
C LEU A 201 23.64 -15.44 22.34
N ILE A 202 24.14 -16.66 22.18
CA ILE A 202 23.56 -17.71 21.31
C ILE A 202 23.22 -18.95 22.13
N GLY A 203 22.42 -19.88 21.59
CA GLY A 203 22.07 -21.14 22.27
C GLY A 203 20.63 -21.16 22.80
N LYS A 204 20.26 -22.27 23.45
CA LYS A 204 18.88 -22.54 23.91
C LYS A 204 18.59 -22.00 25.30
N SER A 205 19.64 -21.81 26.10
CA SER A 205 19.59 -21.29 27.47
C SER A 205 19.53 -19.75 27.54
N LYS A 206 19.34 -19.07 26.42
CA LYS A 206 18.98 -17.64 26.40
C LYS A 206 17.53 -17.46 26.82
N GLY A 207 17.21 -16.39 27.54
CA GLY A 207 15.83 -16.06 27.80
C GLY A 207 15.07 -15.86 26.50
N LYS A 208 13.85 -16.42 26.45
CA LYS A 208 12.92 -16.14 25.36
C LYS A 208 12.51 -14.69 25.52
N THR A 209 13.30 -13.77 24.95
CA THR A 209 12.87 -12.38 24.78
C THR A 209 11.51 -12.48 24.10
N ALA A 210 10.45 -12.07 24.79
CA ALA A 210 9.10 -12.21 24.29
C ALA A 210 9.09 -11.64 22.88
N PHE A 211 8.81 -12.48 21.88
CA PHE A 211 8.60 -12.03 20.53
C PHE A 211 7.41 -11.07 20.62
N LYS A 212 7.71 -9.77 20.70
CA LYS A 212 6.68 -8.74 20.71
C LYS A 212 6.12 -8.80 19.31
N SER A 213 4.98 -9.46 19.13
CA SER A 213 4.39 -9.63 17.83
C SER A 213 4.30 -8.24 17.21
N ILE A 214 5.00 -8.05 16.09
CA ILE A 214 5.02 -6.78 15.36
C ILE A 214 3.60 -6.43 14.88
N ILE A 215 2.67 -7.39 14.94
CA ILE A 215 1.29 -7.26 14.49
C ILE A 215 0.35 -7.60 15.66
N SER A 216 -0.64 -6.74 15.89
CA SER A 216 -1.80 -7.03 16.75
C SER A 216 -2.73 -8.01 16.03
N PRO A 217 -3.10 -9.15 16.64
CA PRO A 217 -3.85 -10.21 15.95
C PRO A 217 -5.29 -9.83 15.56
N ASP A 218 -5.86 -8.76 16.13
CA ASP A 218 -7.23 -8.32 15.85
C ASP A 218 -7.21 -7.13 14.88
N TRP A 219 -7.37 -7.39 13.58
CA TRP A 219 -7.42 -6.35 12.57
C TRP A 219 -8.59 -6.59 11.63
N ASP A 220 -9.47 -5.60 11.52
CA ASP A 220 -10.61 -5.59 10.60
C ASP A 220 -10.41 -4.46 9.58
N PHE A 221 -10.44 -4.79 8.30
CA PHE A 221 -10.11 -3.88 7.20
C PHE A 221 -11.05 -2.67 7.16
N GLU A 222 -12.33 -2.88 7.43
CA GLU A 222 -13.34 -1.82 7.46
C GLU A 222 -13.07 -0.84 8.61
N SER A 223 -12.64 -1.35 9.77
CA SER A 223 -12.28 -0.53 10.93
C SER A 223 -11.06 0.37 10.67
N MET A 224 -10.19 -0.02 9.74
CA MET A 224 -9.00 0.75 9.34
C MET A 224 -9.29 1.82 8.29
N GLY A 225 -10.53 1.90 7.80
CA GLY A 225 -10.96 2.87 6.79
C GLY A 225 -10.39 2.61 5.40
N ILE A 226 -10.05 1.35 5.09
CA ILE A 226 -9.67 0.92 3.74
C ILE A 226 -10.83 0.09 3.18
N GLY A 227 -11.37 0.49 2.03
CA GLY A 227 -12.43 -0.26 1.34
C GLY A 227 -11.99 -0.68 -0.06
N GLY A 228 -12.40 -1.86 -0.50
CA GLY A 228 -12.28 -2.33 -1.87
C GLY A 228 -10.92 -2.84 -2.31
N LEU A 229 -9.96 -3.03 -1.38
CA LEU A 229 -8.57 -3.41 -1.68
C LEU A 229 -8.10 -4.64 -0.89
N ASP A 230 -9.03 -5.48 -0.45
CA ASP A 230 -8.77 -6.61 0.46
C ASP A 230 -7.83 -7.64 -0.17
N LYS A 231 -7.95 -7.87 -1.48
CA LYS A 231 -7.12 -8.84 -2.22
C LYS A 231 -5.69 -8.34 -2.36
N GLU A 232 -5.53 -7.09 -2.78
CA GLU A 232 -4.27 -6.37 -2.93
C GLU A 232 -3.54 -6.33 -1.59
N PHE A 233 -4.22 -5.89 -0.54
CA PHE A 233 -3.64 -5.82 0.80
C PHE A 233 -3.24 -7.19 1.34
N SER A 234 -4.08 -8.21 1.19
CA SER A 234 -3.75 -9.58 1.59
C SER A 234 -2.53 -10.12 0.85
N ALA A 235 -2.36 -9.77 -0.43
CA ALA A 235 -1.20 -10.14 -1.21
C ALA A 235 0.08 -9.40 -0.76
N ILE A 236 0.01 -8.10 -0.44
CA ILE A 236 1.13 -7.39 0.23
C ILE A 236 1.47 -8.09 1.53
N PHE A 237 0.46 -8.39 2.34
CA PHE A 237 0.67 -8.93 3.68
C PHE A 237 1.38 -10.28 3.65
N ARG A 238 0.89 -11.18 2.81
CA ARG A 238 1.50 -12.50 2.60
C ARG A 238 2.91 -12.42 2.03
N ARG A 239 3.22 -11.45 1.16
CA ARG A 239 4.53 -11.36 0.51
C ARG A 239 5.56 -10.60 1.33
N ALA A 240 5.18 -9.49 1.96
CA ALA A 240 6.10 -8.59 2.64
C ALA A 240 6.21 -8.85 4.15
N PHE A 241 5.09 -9.16 4.83
CA PHE A 241 5.06 -9.25 6.29
C PHE A 241 5.20 -10.67 6.83
N PHE A 242 4.91 -11.68 6.02
CA PHE A 242 4.97 -13.08 6.46
C PHE A 242 6.33 -13.47 7.03
N SER A 243 7.43 -13.07 6.39
CA SER A 243 8.79 -13.33 6.92
C SER A 243 9.03 -12.72 8.32
N ARG A 244 8.33 -11.64 8.67
CA ARG A 244 8.48 -10.91 9.94
C ARG A 244 7.49 -11.36 11.02
N LEU A 245 6.52 -12.22 10.66
CA LEU A 245 5.54 -12.79 11.57
C LEU A 245 6.04 -14.05 12.29
N PHE A 246 6.94 -14.81 11.64
CA PHE A 246 7.50 -16.02 12.23
C PHE A 246 8.65 -15.69 13.17
N PRO A 247 8.90 -16.54 14.20
CA PRO A 247 10.07 -16.41 15.05
C PRO A 247 11.36 -16.41 14.22
N PRO A 248 12.34 -15.55 14.55
CA PRO A 248 13.56 -15.37 13.75
C PRO A 248 14.36 -16.68 13.58
N GLU A 249 14.29 -17.58 14.56
CA GLU A 249 14.97 -18.88 14.53
C GLU A 249 14.51 -19.75 13.35
N HIS A 250 13.20 -19.75 13.06
CA HIS A 250 12.63 -20.51 11.94
C HIS A 250 12.95 -19.84 10.60
N VAL A 251 12.96 -18.50 10.57
CA VAL A 251 13.29 -17.72 9.37
C VAL A 251 14.76 -17.93 8.98
N GLU A 252 15.65 -17.95 9.96
CA GLU A 252 17.08 -18.20 9.78
C GLU A 252 17.35 -19.64 9.30
N GLN A 253 16.68 -20.64 9.87
CA GLN A 253 16.74 -22.03 9.40
C GLN A 253 16.28 -22.18 7.94
N LEU A 254 15.28 -21.41 7.52
CA LEU A 254 14.78 -21.39 6.15
C LEU A 254 15.65 -20.53 5.20
N GLY A 255 16.63 -19.79 5.71
CA GLY A 255 17.46 -18.88 4.93
C GLY A 255 16.66 -17.76 4.25
N MET A 256 15.48 -17.42 4.76
CA MET A 256 14.60 -16.42 4.15
C MET A 256 15.11 -15.01 4.44
N LYS A 257 15.26 -14.21 3.38
CA LYS A 257 15.56 -12.78 3.51
C LYS A 257 14.27 -11.99 3.67
N HIS A 258 14.27 -11.00 4.55
CA HIS A 258 13.12 -10.11 4.69
C HIS A 258 13.00 -9.17 3.50
N VAL A 259 11.76 -8.92 3.07
CA VAL A 259 11.45 -7.93 2.03
C VAL A 259 11.77 -6.53 2.56
N ARG A 260 12.54 -5.76 1.77
CA ARG A 260 13.00 -4.41 2.12
C ARG A 260 12.15 -3.30 1.55
N GLY A 261 11.51 -3.52 0.41
CA GLY A 261 10.83 -2.47 -0.34
C GLY A 261 9.48 -2.91 -0.89
N ILE A 262 8.48 -2.05 -0.69
CA ILE A 262 7.16 -2.15 -1.30
C ILE A 262 6.95 -0.92 -2.18
N LEU A 263 6.58 -1.10 -3.44
CA LEU A 263 6.20 -0.01 -4.34
C LEU A 263 4.70 -0.09 -4.63
N LEU A 264 3.97 0.94 -4.21
CA LEU A 264 2.56 1.15 -4.50
C LEU A 264 2.42 2.11 -5.69
N TYR A 265 1.80 1.67 -6.78
CA TYR A 265 1.58 2.50 -7.95
C TYR A 265 0.14 2.41 -8.46
N GLY A 266 -0.34 3.42 -9.17
CA GLY A 266 -1.70 3.43 -9.72
C GLY A 266 -2.21 4.85 -9.98
N PRO A 267 -3.40 5.02 -10.56
CA PRO A 267 -3.97 6.34 -10.85
C PRO A 267 -4.11 7.19 -9.56
N PRO A 268 -4.09 8.53 -9.68
CA PRO A 268 -4.28 9.42 -8.54
C PRO A 268 -5.65 9.20 -7.90
N GLY A 269 -5.76 9.46 -6.59
CA GLY A 269 -7.03 9.37 -5.86
C GLY A 269 -7.45 7.95 -5.41
N THR A 270 -6.65 6.91 -5.67
CA THR A 270 -6.96 5.52 -5.24
C THR A 270 -6.56 5.17 -3.80
N GLY A 271 -6.11 6.13 -2.99
CA GLY A 271 -5.84 5.88 -1.57
C GLY A 271 -4.46 5.28 -1.25
N LYS A 272 -3.48 5.35 -2.17
CA LYS A 272 -2.10 4.85 -1.97
C LYS A 272 -1.47 5.36 -0.67
N THR A 273 -1.55 6.67 -0.43
CA THR A 273 -1.05 7.33 0.79
C THR A 273 -1.77 6.86 2.05
N LEU A 274 -3.08 6.58 1.96
CA LEU A 274 -3.85 6.07 3.09
C LEU A 274 -3.39 4.65 3.45
N ILE A 275 -3.24 3.77 2.47
CA ILE A 275 -2.76 2.39 2.67
C ILE A 275 -1.37 2.39 3.31
N ALA A 276 -0.42 3.17 2.79
CA ALA A 276 0.94 3.21 3.36
C ALA A 276 0.93 3.66 4.83
N ARG A 277 0.12 4.67 5.17
CA ARG A 277 -0.04 5.14 6.56
C ARG A 277 -0.66 4.09 7.46
N GLN A 278 -1.69 3.38 6.98
CA GLN A 278 -2.34 2.33 7.76
C GLN A 278 -1.44 1.11 7.95
N ILE A 279 -0.65 0.72 6.94
CA ILE A 279 0.41 -0.29 7.09
C ILE A 279 1.39 0.13 8.18
N GLY A 280 1.82 1.40 8.19
CA GLY A 280 2.72 1.94 9.20
C GLY A 280 2.14 1.93 10.62
N LYS A 281 0.82 2.13 10.78
CA LYS A 281 0.12 2.05 12.07
C LYS A 281 -0.17 0.61 12.52
N MET A 282 -0.48 -0.28 11.58
CA MET A 282 -0.79 -1.68 11.84
C MET A 282 0.41 -2.44 12.37
N LEU A 283 1.57 -2.17 11.77
CA LEU A 283 2.83 -2.68 12.26
C LEU A 283 3.13 -1.89 13.53
N ASN A 284 3.18 -2.57 14.67
CA ASN A 284 3.62 -2.08 15.98
C ASN A 284 5.14 -1.78 15.98
N ALA A 285 5.59 -1.15 14.89
CA ALA A 285 6.90 -0.64 14.61
C ALA A 285 7.06 0.73 15.28
N ARG A 286 8.26 1.30 15.19
CA ARG A 286 8.46 2.69 15.57
C ARG A 286 7.65 3.61 14.65
N GLU A 287 7.41 4.84 15.11
CA GLU A 287 6.66 5.84 14.36
C GLU A 287 7.18 5.94 12.91
N PRO A 288 6.30 5.75 11.89
CA PRO A 288 6.73 5.71 10.51
C PRO A 288 7.23 7.09 10.06
N LYS A 289 8.42 7.13 9.46
CA LYS A 289 8.98 8.36 8.87
C LYS A 289 8.36 8.57 7.50
N ILE A 290 7.46 9.54 7.38
CA ILE A 290 6.83 9.93 6.12
C ILE A 290 7.61 11.10 5.52
N VAL A 291 8.09 10.92 4.30
CA VAL A 291 8.84 11.94 3.56
C VAL A 291 8.23 12.10 2.18
N ASN A 292 7.98 13.33 1.77
CA ASN A 292 7.53 13.61 0.41
C ASN A 292 8.75 13.75 -0.52
N GLY A 293 8.73 13.15 -1.72
CA GLY A 293 9.84 13.15 -2.67
C GLY A 293 10.44 14.55 -2.89
N PRO A 294 9.65 15.57 -3.24
CA PRO A 294 10.15 16.92 -3.42
C PRO A 294 10.80 17.56 -2.17
N GLN A 295 10.42 17.15 -0.96
CA GLN A 295 11.00 17.70 0.28
C GLN A 295 12.45 17.27 0.49
N ILE A 296 12.92 16.23 -0.20
CA ILE A 296 14.29 15.73 -0.10
C ILE A 296 15.24 16.53 -1.01
N LEU A 297 14.69 17.20 -2.03
CA LEU A 297 15.46 17.88 -3.06
C LEU A 297 15.81 19.31 -2.60
N ASP A 298 17.04 19.50 -2.17
CA ASP A 298 17.63 20.80 -1.88
C ASP A 298 18.47 21.32 -3.04
N LYS A 299 18.51 22.66 -3.19
CA LYS A 299 19.30 23.34 -4.23
C LYS A 299 20.81 23.21 -4.02
N TYR A 300 21.26 22.91 -2.80
CA TYR A 300 22.67 22.78 -2.46
C TYR A 300 23.15 21.35 -2.73
N VAL A 301 24.22 21.23 -3.51
CA VAL A 301 24.82 19.94 -3.89
C VAL A 301 25.27 19.20 -2.64
N GLY A 302 24.85 17.93 -2.50
CA GLY A 302 25.19 17.06 -1.38
C GLY A 302 24.24 17.14 -0.17
N GLU A 303 23.41 18.18 -0.05
CA GLU A 303 22.45 18.30 1.05
C GLU A 303 21.32 17.26 0.93
N SER A 304 20.81 17.07 -0.29
CA SER A 304 19.81 16.03 -0.60
C SER A 304 20.30 14.62 -0.22
N GLU A 305 21.58 14.31 -0.44
CA GLU A 305 22.20 13.03 -0.05
C GLU A 305 22.38 12.90 1.46
N ALA A 306 22.77 13.99 2.12
CA ALA A 306 22.89 14.04 3.58
C ALA A 306 21.53 13.82 4.26
N ASN A 307 20.45 14.37 3.70
CA ASN A 307 19.08 14.16 4.19
C ASN A 307 18.67 12.69 4.10
N ILE A 308 18.95 12.01 2.97
CA ILE A 308 18.74 10.56 2.85
C ILE A 308 19.59 9.81 3.88
N ARG A 309 20.86 10.16 4.05
CA ARG A 309 21.73 9.50 5.04
C ARG A 309 21.21 9.64 6.47
N LYS A 310 20.68 10.81 6.84
CA LYS A 310 20.04 11.05 8.13
C LYS A 310 18.77 10.22 8.31
N LEU A 311 17.94 10.07 7.27
CA LEU A 311 16.71 9.27 7.35
C LEU A 311 16.98 7.82 7.73
N PHE A 312 18.02 7.21 7.13
CA PHE A 312 18.44 5.83 7.40
C PHE A 312 19.37 5.69 8.62
N GLY A 313 19.98 6.78 9.10
CA GLY A 313 20.97 6.77 10.18
C GLY A 313 20.45 6.14 11.48
N ASP A 314 19.27 6.53 11.93
CA ASP A 314 18.69 6.00 13.18
C ASP A 314 18.48 4.47 13.12
N ALA A 315 18.06 3.97 11.95
CA ALA A 315 17.82 2.55 11.74
C ALA A 315 19.14 1.76 11.66
N GLU A 316 20.17 2.35 11.04
CA GLU A 316 21.53 1.78 10.99
C GLU A 316 22.18 1.71 12.38
N GLU A 317 22.07 2.77 13.17
CA GLU A 317 22.62 2.80 14.52
C GLU A 317 21.95 1.76 15.43
N GLU A 318 20.63 1.60 15.33
CA GLU A 318 19.91 0.60 16.10
C GLU A 318 20.22 -0.83 15.63
N PHE A 319 20.37 -1.05 14.32
CA PHE A 319 20.81 -2.35 13.81
C PHE A 319 22.20 -2.72 14.32
N LYS A 320 23.13 -1.76 14.35
CA LYS A 320 24.48 -1.98 14.91
C LYS A 320 24.47 -2.29 16.41
N ARG A 321 23.49 -1.78 17.16
CA ARG A 321 23.38 -2.00 18.62
C ARG A 321 22.66 -3.31 18.98
N CYS A 322 21.59 -3.65 18.25
CA CYS A 322 20.67 -4.74 18.63
C CYS A 322 20.64 -5.91 17.62
N GLY A 323 21.31 -5.79 16.47
CA GLY A 323 21.39 -6.82 15.44
C GLY A 323 20.01 -7.26 14.94
N ASN A 324 19.80 -8.58 14.90
CA ASN A 324 18.53 -9.16 14.45
C ASN A 324 17.34 -8.89 15.39
N ASN A 325 17.59 -8.40 16.61
CA ASN A 325 16.56 -8.05 17.58
C ASN A 325 16.13 -6.57 17.50
N SER A 326 16.64 -5.81 16.52
CA SER A 326 16.26 -4.41 16.33
C SER A 326 14.79 -4.28 15.94
N ALA A 327 14.15 -3.21 16.41
CA ALA A 327 12.79 -2.87 16.00
C ALA A 327 12.74 -2.52 14.50
N LEU A 328 11.57 -2.76 13.88
CA LEU A 328 11.33 -2.38 12.50
C LEU A 328 11.22 -0.86 12.37
N HIS A 329 11.99 -0.29 11.45
CA HIS A 329 11.88 1.09 10.98
C HIS A 329 11.19 1.15 9.64
N ILE A 330 10.11 1.94 9.56
CA ILE A 330 9.32 2.11 8.34
C ILE A 330 9.59 3.50 7.78
N ILE A 331 10.02 3.56 6.51
CA ILE A 331 10.26 4.79 5.77
C ILE A 331 9.28 4.83 4.60
N ILE A 332 8.43 5.85 4.57
CA ILE A 332 7.41 6.03 3.53
C ILE A 332 7.83 7.20 2.65
N PHE A 333 8.06 6.92 1.36
CA PHE A 333 8.31 7.92 0.33
C PHE A 333 7.05 8.15 -0.49
N ASP A 334 6.45 9.33 -0.35
CA ASP A 334 5.41 9.78 -1.27
C ASP A 334 6.03 10.43 -2.51
N GLU A 335 5.37 10.32 -3.66
CA GLU A 335 5.86 10.83 -4.95
C GLU A 335 7.32 10.45 -5.24
N ILE A 336 7.66 9.18 -5.07
CA ILE A 336 9.04 8.68 -5.24
C ILE A 336 9.57 8.90 -6.67
N ASP A 337 8.70 9.04 -7.66
CA ASP A 337 9.05 9.41 -9.04
C ASP A 337 9.61 10.84 -9.17
N ALA A 338 9.43 11.71 -8.19
CA ALA A 338 10.07 13.02 -8.17
C ALA A 338 11.58 12.93 -7.94
N ILE A 339 12.02 11.99 -7.09
CA ILE A 339 13.42 11.78 -6.71
C ILE A 339 14.10 10.67 -7.52
N CYS A 340 13.35 9.65 -7.95
CA CYS A 340 13.88 8.44 -8.57
C CYS A 340 13.54 8.32 -10.05
N LYS A 341 13.79 9.39 -10.81
CA LYS A 341 13.57 9.39 -12.27
C LYS A 341 14.54 8.45 -12.98
N GLN A 342 14.14 7.95 -14.15
CA GLN A 342 15.05 7.24 -15.05
C GLN A 342 16.31 8.08 -15.33
N ARG A 343 17.47 7.42 -15.29
CA ARG A 343 18.76 8.07 -15.53
C ARG A 343 18.87 8.45 -17.00
N GLY A 344 19.44 9.63 -17.28
CA GLY A 344 19.78 10.05 -18.64
C GLY A 344 18.63 10.59 -19.51
N THR A 345 17.39 10.73 -18.98
CA THR A 345 16.24 11.23 -19.77
C THR A 345 16.19 12.76 -19.92
N GLN A 346 17.04 13.53 -19.23
CA GLN A 346 17.16 14.99 -19.40
C GLN A 346 18.61 15.45 -19.42
N ALA A 347 19.05 16.00 -20.57
CA ALA A 347 20.38 16.60 -20.76
C ALA A 347 20.58 17.97 -20.06
N GLY A 348 19.72 18.34 -19.09
CA GLY A 348 19.74 19.69 -18.49
C GLY A 348 19.29 19.78 -17.03
N SER A 349 18.92 18.68 -16.39
CA SER A 349 18.61 18.64 -14.96
C SER A 349 19.90 18.28 -14.21
N SER A 350 20.33 19.15 -13.30
CA SER A 350 21.43 18.93 -12.36
C SER A 350 21.51 17.46 -11.92
N GLY A 351 22.68 16.82 -12.09
CA GLY A 351 22.92 15.40 -11.75
C GLY A 351 22.65 15.00 -10.29
N VAL A 352 22.15 15.93 -9.47
CA VAL A 352 21.62 15.71 -8.12
C VAL A 352 20.58 14.59 -8.08
N HIS A 353 19.69 14.49 -9.09
CA HIS A 353 18.73 13.38 -9.11
C HIS A 353 19.42 12.02 -9.18
N ASP A 354 20.43 11.85 -10.03
CA ASP A 354 21.16 10.59 -10.17
C ASP A 354 21.93 10.22 -8.90
N THR A 355 22.52 11.21 -8.21
CA THR A 355 23.26 10.95 -6.96
C THR A 355 22.34 10.58 -5.80
N VAL A 356 21.15 11.20 -5.71
CA VAL A 356 20.09 10.85 -4.76
C VAL A 356 19.63 9.40 -4.96
N VAL A 357 19.39 8.97 -6.21
CA VAL A 357 19.03 7.56 -6.50
C VAL A 357 20.15 6.62 -6.08
N ASN A 358 21.40 6.91 -6.43
CA ASN A 358 22.54 6.09 -6.02
C ASN A 358 22.67 5.98 -4.50
N GLN A 359 22.39 7.06 -3.77
CA GLN A 359 22.44 7.07 -2.31
C GLN A 359 21.33 6.20 -1.70
N ILE A 360 20.10 6.22 -2.24
CA ILE A 360 19.03 5.31 -1.82
C ILE A 360 19.41 3.86 -2.12
N LEU A 361 19.92 3.57 -3.32
CA LEU A 361 20.37 2.23 -3.70
C LEU A 361 21.46 1.71 -2.76
N THR A 362 22.45 2.54 -2.44
CA THR A 362 23.54 2.18 -1.53
C THR A 362 23.01 1.92 -0.12
N LYS A 363 21.99 2.64 0.34
CA LYS A 363 21.35 2.42 1.65
C LYS A 363 20.47 1.17 1.68
N MET A 364 19.86 0.79 0.56
CA MET A 364 19.06 -0.43 0.45
C MET A 364 19.92 -1.69 0.27
N ASP A 365 21.03 -1.60 -0.48
CA ASP A 365 21.89 -2.74 -0.85
C ASP A 365 23.18 -2.86 -0.05
N GLY A 366 23.48 -1.89 0.82
CA GLY A 366 24.77 -1.70 1.47
C GLY A 366 25.39 -2.98 2.08
N VAL A 367 26.71 -2.92 2.30
CA VAL A 367 27.54 -4.03 2.78
C VAL A 367 26.98 -4.64 4.07
N ASP A 368 26.43 -3.79 4.95
CA ASP A 368 25.63 -4.21 6.10
C ASP A 368 24.17 -4.35 5.67
N GLN A 369 23.73 -5.58 5.44
CA GLN A 369 22.34 -5.88 5.09
C GLN A 369 21.39 -5.59 6.27
N LEU A 370 20.77 -4.41 6.25
CA LEU A 370 19.83 -3.94 7.27
C LEU A 370 18.49 -4.68 7.15
N ASN A 371 18.29 -5.69 7.98
CA ASN A 371 17.05 -6.49 8.01
C ASN A 371 15.90 -5.79 8.75
N ASN A 372 16.21 -4.74 9.52
CA ASN A 372 15.28 -3.98 10.36
C ASN A 372 14.61 -2.80 9.63
N ILE A 373 14.77 -2.65 8.31
CA ILE A 373 14.20 -1.54 7.54
C ILE A 373 13.12 -2.05 6.58
N LEU A 374 12.06 -1.27 6.43
CA LEU A 374 11.06 -1.41 5.38
C LEU A 374 10.81 -0.06 4.72
N VAL A 375 11.04 0.01 3.41
CA VAL A 375 10.79 1.18 2.59
C VAL A 375 9.49 0.99 1.82
N ILE A 376 8.58 1.96 1.89
CA ILE A 376 7.34 1.97 1.11
C ILE A 376 7.39 3.17 0.17
N GLY A 377 7.51 2.92 -1.13
CA GLY A 377 7.44 3.96 -2.16
C GLY A 377 6.04 4.07 -2.75
N MET A 378 5.57 5.27 -3.00
CA MET A 378 4.29 5.53 -3.66
C MET A 378 4.51 6.39 -4.90
N THR A 379 3.87 6.03 -6.01
CA THR A 379 3.94 6.80 -7.25
C THR A 379 2.64 6.73 -8.04
N ASN A 380 2.38 7.74 -8.86
CA ASN A 380 1.34 7.67 -9.89
C ASN A 380 1.88 7.10 -11.22
N ARG A 381 3.21 7.09 -11.39
CA ARG A 381 3.90 6.85 -12.66
C ARG A 381 5.05 5.85 -12.50
N ARG A 382 4.72 4.57 -12.61
CA ARG A 382 5.72 3.49 -12.55
C ARG A 382 6.75 3.59 -13.69
N ASP A 383 6.34 4.08 -14.85
CA ASP A 383 7.17 4.28 -16.05
C ASP A 383 8.33 5.24 -15.81
N MET A 384 8.16 6.22 -14.92
CA MET A 384 9.17 7.23 -14.65
C MET A 384 10.26 6.76 -13.68
N ILE A 385 10.06 5.65 -12.98
CA ILE A 385 10.97 5.18 -11.94
C ILE A 385 12.18 4.46 -12.56
N ASP A 386 13.36 4.66 -11.96
CA ASP A 386 14.58 3.93 -12.30
C ASP A 386 14.40 2.41 -12.10
N GLU A 387 14.60 1.62 -13.16
CA GLU A 387 14.54 0.16 -13.15
C GLU A 387 15.48 -0.48 -12.13
N ALA A 388 16.58 0.19 -11.77
CA ALA A 388 17.50 -0.27 -10.74
C ALA A 388 16.77 -0.47 -9.40
N LEU A 389 15.85 0.42 -9.01
CA LEU A 389 15.10 0.30 -7.76
C LEU A 389 14.08 -0.85 -7.80
N LEU A 390 13.56 -1.17 -8.99
CA LEU A 390 12.54 -2.18 -9.21
C LEU A 390 13.07 -3.63 -9.16
N ARG A 391 14.38 -3.82 -9.00
CA ARG A 391 15.00 -5.15 -8.96
C ARG A 391 14.67 -5.89 -7.66
N PRO A 392 14.51 -7.24 -7.70
CA PRO A 392 14.35 -8.05 -6.50
C PRO A 392 15.46 -7.82 -5.47
N GLY A 393 15.11 -7.78 -4.19
CA GLY A 393 16.01 -7.38 -3.09
C GLY A 393 15.95 -5.89 -2.71
N ARG A 394 15.43 -5.03 -3.59
CA ARG A 394 15.15 -3.61 -3.35
C ARG A 394 13.64 -3.40 -3.21
N MET A 395 12.97 -2.83 -4.21
CA MET A 395 11.51 -2.73 -4.30
C MET A 395 10.92 -4.00 -4.93
N GLU A 396 10.99 -5.10 -4.18
CA GLU A 396 10.59 -6.42 -4.66
C GLU A 396 9.08 -6.55 -4.83
N VAL A 397 8.31 -6.02 -3.88
CA VAL A 397 6.85 -6.11 -3.93
C VAL A 397 6.30 -4.88 -4.64
N GLN A 398 5.95 -5.05 -5.91
CA GLN A 398 5.31 -4.01 -6.72
C GLN A 398 3.81 -4.31 -6.78
N MET A 399 3.00 -3.37 -6.32
CA MET A 399 1.54 -3.50 -6.31
C MET A 399 0.88 -2.36 -7.06
N GLU A 400 0.06 -2.73 -8.04
CA GLU A 400 -0.84 -1.80 -8.70
C GLU A 400 -2.12 -1.65 -7.87
N ILE A 401 -2.46 -0.42 -7.49
CA ILE A 401 -3.72 -0.07 -6.84
C ILE A 401 -4.62 0.52 -7.92
N SER A 402 -5.51 -0.31 -8.45
CA SER A 402 -6.50 0.06 -9.45
C SER A 402 -7.67 0.85 -8.85
N LEU A 403 -8.59 1.30 -9.71
CA LEU A 403 -9.86 1.88 -9.29
C LEU A 403 -10.72 0.83 -8.56
N PRO A 404 -11.54 1.25 -7.57
CA PRO A 404 -12.35 0.32 -6.80
C PRO A 404 -13.48 -0.31 -7.64
N ASP A 405 -13.69 -1.62 -7.44
CA ASP A 405 -14.84 -2.37 -7.95
C ASP A 405 -16.16 -1.87 -7.34
N GLU A 406 -17.31 -2.28 -7.89
CA GLU A 406 -18.63 -1.86 -7.37
C GLU A 406 -18.80 -2.15 -5.86
N ASN A 407 -18.43 -3.36 -5.42
CA ASN A 407 -18.44 -3.71 -4.00
C ASN A 407 -17.46 -2.86 -3.19
N GLY A 408 -16.29 -2.57 -3.75
CA GLY A 408 -15.30 -1.70 -3.13
C GLY A 408 -15.80 -0.26 -2.96
N ARG A 409 -16.54 0.27 -3.95
CA ARG A 409 -17.18 1.58 -3.86
C ARG A 409 -18.25 1.62 -2.77
N VAL A 410 -19.03 0.54 -2.62
CA VAL A 410 -20.00 0.41 -1.52
C VAL A 410 -19.28 0.44 -0.17
N GLN A 411 -18.18 -0.30 -0.01
CA GLN A 411 -17.37 -0.26 1.22
C GLN A 411 -16.82 1.15 1.50
N ILE A 412 -16.27 1.84 0.49
CA ILE A 412 -15.75 3.21 0.63
C ILE A 412 -16.88 4.19 1.02
N LEU A 413 -18.04 4.10 0.37
CA LEU A 413 -19.22 4.88 0.74
C LEU A 413 -19.67 4.60 2.17
N HIS A 414 -19.65 3.32 2.59
CA HIS A 414 -19.97 2.95 3.97
C HIS A 414 -18.99 3.57 4.96
N ILE A 415 -17.69 3.57 4.68
CA ILE A 415 -16.67 4.17 5.55
C ILE A 415 -16.91 5.68 5.70
N HIS A 416 -17.09 6.42 4.60
CA HIS A 416 -17.28 7.87 4.67
C HIS A 416 -18.64 8.28 5.25
N THR A 417 -19.66 7.44 5.14
CA THR A 417 -20.99 7.68 5.72
C THR A 417 -21.16 7.11 7.13
N ALA A 418 -20.18 6.39 7.68
CA ALA A 418 -20.29 5.72 8.98
C ALA A 418 -20.64 6.72 10.10
N LYS A 419 -19.95 7.85 10.17
CA LYS A 419 -20.24 8.93 11.13
C LYS A 419 -21.63 9.53 10.92
N MET A 420 -22.07 9.71 9.68
CA MET A 420 -23.41 10.25 9.40
C MET A 420 -24.51 9.31 9.87
N ARG A 421 -24.29 8.00 9.74
CA ARG A 421 -25.20 6.97 10.24
C ARG A 421 -25.20 6.90 11.76
N GLU A 422 -24.05 7.03 12.40
CA GLU A 422 -23.91 7.06 13.87
C GLU A 422 -24.73 8.20 14.50
N TYR A 423 -24.75 9.38 13.86
CA TYR A 423 -25.50 10.55 14.33
C TYR A 423 -26.90 10.71 13.70
N ASP A 424 -27.42 9.70 12.99
CA ASP A 424 -28.73 9.71 12.30
C ASP A 424 -28.94 10.94 11.36
N LYS A 425 -27.88 11.32 10.64
CA LYS A 425 -27.87 12.43 9.66
C LYS A 425 -27.98 11.97 8.21
N LEU A 426 -28.06 10.67 7.97
CA LEU A 426 -28.31 10.09 6.64
C LEU A 426 -29.81 9.81 6.51
N GLY A 427 -30.42 10.26 5.41
CA GLY A 427 -31.82 9.96 5.10
C GLY A 427 -32.05 8.47 4.86
N GLU A 428 -33.23 7.99 5.23
CA GLU A 428 -33.65 6.59 4.99
C GLU A 428 -33.80 6.26 3.50
N ASP A 429 -33.92 7.29 2.66
CA ASP A 429 -34.03 7.23 1.20
C ASP A 429 -32.68 6.96 0.50
N VAL A 430 -31.56 7.03 1.21
CA VAL A 430 -30.22 6.90 0.63
C VAL A 430 -29.80 5.42 0.52
N ASP A 431 -29.90 4.86 -0.69
CA ASP A 431 -29.30 3.55 -1.00
C ASP A 431 -27.88 3.70 -1.57
N LEU A 432 -26.89 3.37 -0.74
CA LEU A 432 -25.46 3.41 -1.10
C LEU A 432 -25.10 2.43 -2.23
N LYS A 433 -25.85 1.34 -2.42
CA LYS A 433 -25.62 0.41 -3.54
C LYS A 433 -26.02 1.04 -4.86
N LEU A 434 -27.14 1.76 -4.88
CA LEU A 434 -27.61 2.47 -6.06
C LEU A 434 -26.65 3.60 -6.45
N ILE A 435 -26.12 4.33 -5.46
CA ILE A 435 -25.08 5.35 -5.67
C ILE A 435 -23.81 4.72 -6.24
N ALA A 436 -23.32 3.61 -5.65
CA ALA A 436 -22.13 2.91 -6.13
C ALA A 436 -22.24 2.42 -7.59
N LYS A 437 -23.45 2.08 -8.03
CA LYS A 437 -23.75 1.69 -9.42
C LYS A 437 -23.74 2.88 -10.38
N LYS A 438 -24.13 4.07 -9.91
CA LYS A 438 -24.07 5.33 -10.68
C LYS A 438 -22.65 5.90 -10.73
N THR A 439 -21.83 5.72 -9.70
CA THR A 439 -20.44 6.24 -9.61
C THR A 439 -19.41 5.34 -10.31
N LYS A 440 -19.63 5.00 -11.58
CA LYS A 440 -18.67 4.16 -12.34
C LYS A 440 -17.34 4.90 -12.53
N ASN A 441 -16.22 4.19 -12.36
CA ASN A 441 -14.84 4.72 -12.43
C ASN A 441 -14.44 5.78 -11.40
N PHE A 442 -15.27 6.05 -10.39
CA PHE A 442 -14.86 6.96 -9.32
C PHE A 442 -13.72 6.32 -8.50
N SER A 443 -12.68 7.10 -8.28
CA SER A 443 -11.59 6.84 -7.34
C SER A 443 -12.06 7.07 -5.90
N GLY A 444 -11.32 6.54 -4.91
CA GLY A 444 -11.66 6.73 -3.50
C GLY A 444 -11.78 8.21 -3.10
N ALA A 445 -10.89 9.06 -3.62
CA ALA A 445 -10.93 10.51 -3.39
C ALA A 445 -12.15 11.19 -4.03
N GLU A 446 -12.59 10.73 -5.21
CA GLU A 446 -13.79 11.26 -5.87
C GLU A 446 -15.07 10.82 -5.15
N ILE A 447 -15.10 9.60 -4.59
CA ILE A 447 -16.22 9.14 -3.75
C ILE A 447 -16.28 9.94 -2.45
N GLU A 448 -15.13 10.19 -1.82
CA GLU A 448 -15.06 11.09 -0.66
C GLU A 448 -15.56 12.49 -1.03
N GLY A 449 -15.12 13.00 -2.18
CA GLY A 449 -15.60 14.25 -2.75
C GLY A 449 -17.12 14.25 -2.89
N LEU A 450 -17.71 13.19 -3.46
CA LEU A 450 -19.15 13.06 -3.69
C LEU A 450 -19.93 13.19 -2.39
N VAL A 451 -19.46 12.50 -1.35
CA VAL A 451 -20.05 12.58 -0.02
C VAL A 451 -19.93 14.00 0.55
N ARG A 452 -18.79 14.67 0.39
CA ARG A 452 -18.59 16.08 0.82
C ARG A 452 -19.47 17.06 0.05
N ALA A 453 -19.66 16.87 -1.26
CA ALA A 453 -20.52 17.70 -2.08
C ALA A 453 -21.99 17.53 -1.69
N ALA A 454 -22.44 16.29 -1.44
CA ALA A 454 -23.78 16.03 -0.91
C ALA A 454 -24.00 16.69 0.46
N GLN A 455 -23.01 16.65 1.35
CA GLN A 455 -23.04 17.38 2.63
C GLN A 455 -23.18 18.89 2.42
N SER A 456 -22.39 19.46 1.50
CA SER A 456 -22.43 20.89 1.17
C SER A 456 -23.78 21.30 0.60
N SER A 457 -24.36 20.50 -0.30
CA SER A 457 -25.70 20.71 -0.85
C SER A 457 -26.76 20.69 0.25
N ALA A 458 -26.71 19.69 1.13
CA ALA A 458 -27.63 19.57 2.26
C ALA A 458 -27.57 20.79 3.20
N ILE A 459 -26.36 21.28 3.50
CA ILE A 459 -26.15 22.50 4.30
C ILE A 459 -26.67 23.74 3.56
N ASN A 460 -26.45 23.84 2.25
CA ASN A 460 -26.90 24.99 1.45
C ASN A 460 -28.43 25.13 1.46
N ARG A 461 -29.18 24.02 1.52
CA ARG A 461 -30.65 24.07 1.68
C ARG A 461 -31.11 24.77 2.97
N LEU A 462 -30.28 24.79 4.02
CA LEU A 462 -30.58 25.48 5.28
C LEU A 462 -30.27 26.98 5.22
N VAL A 463 -29.39 27.40 4.32
CA VAL A 463 -29.00 28.81 4.19
C VAL A 463 -30.01 29.50 3.27
N LYS A 464 -30.99 30.20 3.86
CA LYS A 464 -31.93 31.02 3.08
C LYS A 464 -31.16 32.08 2.27
N VAL A 465 -31.58 32.27 1.02
CA VAL A 465 -30.96 33.13 -0.03
C VAL A 465 -30.95 34.63 0.31
N ASP A 466 -31.46 35.04 1.48
CA ASP A 466 -31.67 36.45 1.84
C ASP A 466 -30.42 37.16 2.43
N GLY A 467 -29.22 36.62 2.22
CA GLY A 467 -27.94 37.26 2.59
C GLY A 467 -27.68 37.44 4.10
N LYS A 468 -28.65 37.13 4.96
CA LYS A 468 -28.50 37.06 6.43
C LYS A 468 -28.42 35.61 6.87
N VAL A 469 -27.23 35.20 7.29
CA VAL A 469 -26.96 33.92 7.95
C VAL A 469 -27.61 33.93 9.35
N THR A 470 -28.93 33.76 9.39
CA THR A 470 -29.65 33.44 10.62
C THR A 470 -29.83 31.94 10.65
N VAL A 471 -28.82 31.27 11.19
CA VAL A 471 -28.85 29.83 11.42
C VAL A 471 -29.76 29.57 12.62
N GLU A 472 -30.97 29.09 12.39
CA GLU A 472 -31.81 28.54 13.45
C GLU A 472 -31.17 27.22 13.94
N ALA A 473 -30.81 27.14 15.23
CA ALA A 473 -30.14 25.97 15.81
C ALA A 473 -30.96 24.68 15.65
N ASP A 474 -32.29 24.78 15.72
CA ASP A 474 -33.23 23.67 15.54
C ASP A 474 -33.21 23.07 14.13
N ALA A 475 -32.79 23.85 13.12
CA ALA A 475 -32.73 23.39 11.73
C ALA A 475 -31.51 22.48 11.47
N PHE A 476 -30.43 22.67 12.22
CA PHE A 476 -29.24 21.80 12.18
C PHE A 476 -29.48 20.44 12.83
N GLU A 477 -30.33 20.38 13.87
CA GLU A 477 -30.72 19.11 14.49
C GLU A 477 -31.57 18.24 13.56
N LYS A 478 -32.43 18.85 12.72
CA LYS A 478 -33.29 18.13 11.76
C LYS A 478 -32.65 17.85 10.40
N LEU A 479 -31.43 18.34 10.14
CA LEU A 479 -30.77 18.16 8.85
C LEU A 479 -30.46 16.68 8.61
N LYS A 480 -31.03 16.12 7.54
CA LYS A 480 -30.65 14.82 6.98
C LYS A 480 -30.22 14.99 5.53
N ILE A 481 -29.16 14.28 5.14
CA ILE A 481 -28.68 14.22 3.76
C ILE A 481 -29.56 13.23 3.01
N THR A 482 -30.22 13.68 1.95
CA THR A 482 -31.19 12.88 1.17
C THR A 482 -30.55 12.37 -0.12
N SER A 483 -31.22 11.44 -0.80
CA SER A 483 -30.76 10.91 -2.10
C SER A 483 -30.66 12.03 -3.16
N GLU A 484 -31.53 13.04 -3.08
CA GLU A 484 -31.50 14.20 -3.99
C GLU A 484 -30.19 15.00 -3.88
N ASP A 485 -29.59 15.10 -2.69
CA ASP A 485 -28.31 15.79 -2.51
C ASP A 485 -27.17 15.06 -3.22
N PHE A 486 -27.18 13.72 -3.19
CA PHE A 486 -26.22 12.89 -3.92
C PHE A 486 -26.42 12.98 -5.43
N GLU A 487 -27.67 13.03 -5.91
CA GLU A 487 -27.96 13.21 -7.33
C GLU A 487 -27.54 14.60 -7.83
N TYR A 488 -27.82 15.64 -7.07
CA TYR A 488 -27.36 16.99 -7.37
C TYR A 488 -25.83 17.07 -7.46
N ALA A 489 -25.13 16.47 -6.49
CA ALA A 489 -23.67 16.43 -6.46
C ALA A 489 -23.07 15.67 -7.65
N LEU A 490 -23.69 14.56 -8.08
CA LEU A 490 -23.29 13.80 -9.26
C LEU A 490 -23.45 14.58 -10.56
N MET A 491 -24.52 15.37 -10.69
CA MET A 491 -24.81 16.10 -11.92
C MET A 491 -23.98 17.39 -12.03
N ASN A 492 -23.78 18.11 -10.94
CA ASN A 492 -23.26 19.48 -10.98
C ASN A 492 -21.83 19.62 -10.44
N ASP A 493 -21.47 18.92 -9.36
CA ASP A 493 -20.25 19.22 -8.63
C ASP A 493 -19.09 18.29 -9.01
N ILE A 494 -19.34 16.98 -9.09
CA ILE A 494 -18.26 15.99 -9.18
C ILE A 494 -18.43 15.10 -10.39
N LYS A 495 -17.49 15.26 -11.31
CA LYS A 495 -17.31 14.42 -12.50
C LYS A 495 -16.09 13.53 -12.30
N PRO A 496 -16.11 12.27 -12.78
CA PRO A 496 -14.95 11.42 -12.69
C PRO A 496 -13.85 11.95 -13.61
N ALA A 497 -12.64 12.10 -13.08
CA ALA A 497 -11.47 12.48 -13.87
C ALA A 497 -11.09 11.38 -14.87
N PHE A 498 -11.48 10.13 -14.60
CA PHE A 498 -11.19 8.96 -15.43
C PHE A 498 -12.42 8.52 -16.26
N GLY A 499 -12.39 8.80 -17.56
CA GLY A 499 -13.20 8.08 -18.54
C GLY A 499 -14.66 8.51 -18.73
N SER A 500 -15.16 9.62 -18.17
CA SER A 500 -16.48 10.15 -18.57
C SER A 500 -16.35 11.02 -19.80
N ALA A 501 -16.47 10.39 -20.97
CA ALA A 501 -16.72 11.09 -22.22
C ALA A 501 -18.21 11.43 -22.40
N ASP A 502 -19.08 11.26 -21.41
CA ASP A 502 -20.54 11.43 -21.58
C ASP A 502 -20.91 12.80 -22.16
N GLU A 503 -20.34 13.88 -21.66
CA GLU A 503 -20.57 15.23 -22.23
C GLU A 503 -20.07 15.34 -23.68
N VAL A 504 -18.95 14.68 -23.98
CA VAL A 504 -18.36 14.70 -25.32
C VAL A 504 -19.19 13.82 -26.26
N LEU A 505 -19.68 12.67 -25.80
CA LEU A 505 -20.61 11.78 -26.51
C LEU A 505 -21.92 12.51 -26.78
N GLU A 506 -22.45 13.24 -25.81
CA GLU A 506 -23.66 14.07 -25.96
C GLU A 506 -23.46 15.16 -27.01
N ARG A 507 -22.26 15.77 -27.11
CA ARG A 507 -21.94 16.71 -28.20
C ARG A 507 -22.08 16.05 -29.57
N PHE A 508 -21.64 14.80 -29.73
CA PHE A 508 -21.79 14.05 -30.98
C PHE A 508 -23.25 13.61 -31.24
N LEU A 509 -24.04 13.42 -30.19
CA LEU A 509 -25.44 12.96 -30.23
C LEU A 509 -26.48 14.10 -30.15
N SER A 510 -26.05 15.37 -30.17
CA SER A 510 -26.91 16.55 -29.99
C SER A 510 -28.12 16.64 -30.95
N GLY A 511 -28.02 16.07 -32.15
CA GLY A 511 -29.11 16.00 -33.13
C GLY A 511 -29.93 14.71 -33.11
N GLY A 512 -29.67 13.81 -32.16
CA GLY A 512 -30.23 12.46 -32.15
C GLY A 512 -29.75 11.59 -33.32
N ILE A 513 -30.33 10.40 -33.44
CA ILE A 513 -30.15 9.52 -34.61
C ILE A 513 -31.45 9.45 -35.38
N LEU A 514 -31.36 9.82 -36.64
CA LEU A 514 -32.45 9.77 -37.59
C LEU A 514 -32.44 8.42 -38.30
N MET A 515 -33.50 7.63 -38.11
CA MET A 515 -33.67 6.32 -38.76
C MET A 515 -34.28 6.48 -40.15
N TRP A 516 -33.55 7.12 -41.06
CA TRP A 516 -34.04 7.42 -42.42
C TRP A 516 -33.92 6.25 -43.40
N SER A 517 -33.20 5.18 -43.03
CA SER A 517 -33.07 3.97 -43.83
C SER A 517 -32.95 2.73 -42.92
N PRO A 518 -33.51 1.58 -43.33
CA PRO A 518 -33.29 0.30 -42.65
C PRO A 518 -31.81 -0.10 -42.60
N GLU A 519 -30.96 0.43 -43.49
CA GLU A 519 -29.51 0.19 -43.46
C GLU A 519 -28.87 0.73 -42.17
N ILE A 520 -29.39 1.82 -41.59
CA ILE A 520 -28.88 2.37 -40.33
C ILE A 520 -29.21 1.46 -39.15
N SER A 521 -30.43 0.91 -39.14
CA SER A 521 -30.83 -0.06 -38.12
C SER A 521 -29.92 -1.29 -38.18
N LYS A 522 -29.64 -1.79 -39.38
CA LYS A 522 -28.68 -2.88 -39.60
C LYS A 522 -27.26 -2.53 -39.12
N ILE A 523 -26.79 -1.29 -39.32
CA ILE A 523 -25.49 -0.83 -38.82
C ILE A 523 -25.44 -0.88 -37.29
N LEU A 524 -26.49 -0.42 -36.61
CA LEU A 524 -26.56 -0.45 -35.16
C LEU A 524 -26.65 -1.88 -34.62
N GLU A 525 -27.46 -2.74 -35.25
CA GLU A 525 -27.54 -4.17 -34.92
C GLU A 525 -26.19 -4.86 -35.09
N THR A 526 -25.46 -4.55 -36.17
CA THR A 526 -24.09 -5.06 -36.39
C THR A 526 -23.15 -4.56 -35.30
N GLY A 527 -23.25 -3.29 -34.90
CA GLY A 527 -22.51 -2.74 -33.78
C GLY A 527 -22.80 -3.47 -32.46
N ASP A 528 -24.07 -3.78 -32.18
CA ASP A 528 -24.48 -4.51 -30.98
C ASP A 528 -23.94 -5.95 -30.96
N ILE A 529 -23.84 -6.62 -32.11
CA ILE A 529 -23.18 -7.94 -32.23
C ILE A 529 -21.71 -7.85 -31.82
N HIS A 530 -20.98 -6.85 -32.33
CA HIS A 530 -19.56 -6.64 -31.99
C HIS A 530 -19.34 -6.23 -30.53
N ILE A 531 -20.28 -5.47 -29.94
CA ILE A 531 -20.28 -5.18 -28.51
C ILE A 531 -20.44 -6.48 -27.70
N ASN A 532 -21.36 -7.35 -28.10
CA ASN A 532 -21.58 -8.63 -27.43
C ASN A 532 -20.37 -9.56 -27.58
N ASP A 533 -19.71 -9.56 -28.73
CA ASP A 533 -18.45 -10.29 -28.92
C ASP A 533 -17.36 -9.76 -27.98
N ALA A 534 -17.19 -8.43 -27.89
CA ALA A 534 -16.26 -7.82 -26.94
C ALA A 534 -16.59 -8.17 -25.47
N LYS A 535 -17.88 -8.32 -25.12
CA LYS A 535 -18.35 -8.72 -23.77
C LYS A 535 -18.21 -10.22 -23.47
N SER A 536 -18.23 -11.09 -24.48
CA SER A 536 -18.34 -12.55 -24.31
C SER A 536 -17.04 -13.20 -23.84
N PRO A 537 -17.00 -13.92 -22.70
CA PRO A 537 -15.76 -14.48 -22.13
C PRO A 537 -14.99 -15.45 -23.02
N ASP A 538 -15.66 -16.05 -23.99
CA ASP A 538 -15.06 -17.01 -24.91
C ASP A 538 -14.42 -16.33 -26.14
N SER A 539 -14.61 -15.01 -26.31
CA SER A 539 -14.03 -14.25 -27.42
C SER A 539 -12.59 -13.81 -27.15
N ARG A 540 -11.95 -13.25 -28.18
CA ARG A 540 -10.61 -12.66 -28.06
C ARG A 540 -10.56 -11.44 -27.13
N GLY A 541 -11.71 -10.87 -26.74
CA GLY A 541 -11.82 -9.71 -25.85
C GLY A 541 -11.28 -8.41 -26.45
N PHE A 542 -10.90 -8.41 -27.72
CA PHE A 542 -10.39 -7.25 -28.45
C PHE A 542 -11.03 -7.25 -29.83
N VAL A 543 -11.80 -6.19 -30.11
CA VAL A 543 -12.57 -6.03 -31.35
C VAL A 543 -12.29 -4.65 -31.92
N THR A 544 -11.94 -4.57 -33.19
CA THR A 544 -11.69 -3.31 -33.90
C THR A 544 -12.67 -3.12 -35.05
N LEU A 545 -13.40 -2.01 -35.04
CA LEU A 545 -14.44 -1.69 -36.02
C LEU A 545 -14.11 -0.38 -36.73
N LEU A 546 -14.19 -0.37 -38.07
CA LEU A 546 -14.04 0.84 -38.87
C LEU A 546 -15.38 1.24 -39.50
N LEU A 547 -15.88 2.43 -39.16
CA LEU A 547 -17.00 3.08 -39.83
C LEU A 547 -16.46 3.92 -40.99
N ALA A 548 -16.61 3.42 -42.21
CA ALA A 548 -16.16 4.05 -43.43
C ALA A 548 -17.34 4.65 -44.21
N GLY A 549 -17.14 5.78 -44.88
CA GLY A 549 -18.17 6.39 -45.70
C GLY A 549 -17.84 7.84 -46.00
N SER A 550 -18.55 8.50 -46.90
CA SER A 550 -18.17 9.85 -47.32
C SER A 550 -18.33 10.91 -46.22
N ALA A 551 -17.75 12.10 -46.41
CA ALA A 551 -17.83 13.17 -45.43
C ALA A 551 -19.29 13.62 -45.18
N GLY A 552 -19.66 13.81 -43.90
CA GLY A 552 -20.98 14.35 -43.55
C GLY A 552 -22.14 13.34 -43.47
N VAL A 553 -21.89 12.03 -43.56
CA VAL A 553 -22.93 10.99 -43.41
C VAL A 553 -23.27 10.61 -41.95
N GLY A 554 -22.59 11.19 -40.95
CA GLY A 554 -22.91 10.96 -39.53
C GLY A 554 -22.14 9.82 -38.86
N LYS A 555 -21.02 9.35 -39.43
CA LYS A 555 -20.19 8.26 -38.89
C LYS A 555 -19.81 8.45 -37.41
N SER A 556 -19.36 9.65 -37.03
CA SER A 556 -18.98 9.96 -35.64
C SER A 556 -20.17 9.89 -34.69
N CYS A 557 -21.37 10.24 -35.14
CA CYS A 557 -22.62 10.10 -34.37
C CYS A 557 -22.97 8.61 -34.18
N LEU A 558 -22.90 7.80 -35.25
CA LEU A 558 -23.12 6.35 -35.17
C LEU A 558 -22.10 5.68 -34.24
N ALA A 559 -20.83 6.03 -34.33
CA ALA A 559 -19.78 5.53 -33.43
C ALA A 559 -20.08 5.87 -31.96
N ALA A 560 -20.48 7.13 -31.69
CA ALA A 560 -20.86 7.57 -30.35
C ALA A 560 -22.09 6.83 -29.83
N GLN A 561 -23.07 6.51 -30.67
CA GLN A 561 -24.24 5.74 -30.26
C GLN A 561 -23.88 4.28 -29.95
N ILE A 562 -23.09 3.63 -30.80
CA ILE A 562 -22.63 2.26 -30.55
C ILE A 562 -21.86 2.23 -29.22
N ALA A 563 -20.98 3.21 -28.97
CA ALA A 563 -20.30 3.33 -27.69
C ALA A 563 -21.27 3.53 -26.51
N LYS A 564 -22.30 4.36 -26.67
CA LYS A 564 -23.33 4.59 -25.63
C LYS A 564 -24.15 3.32 -25.35
N ASN A 565 -24.57 2.59 -26.37
CA ASN A 565 -25.29 1.32 -26.26
C ASN A 565 -24.45 0.23 -25.56
N SER A 566 -23.13 0.28 -25.71
CA SER A 566 -22.24 -0.70 -25.08
C SER A 566 -22.38 -0.75 -23.56
N GLY A 567 -22.67 0.41 -22.93
CA GLY A 567 -22.73 0.57 -21.48
C GLY A 567 -21.40 0.30 -20.78
N PHE A 568 -20.27 0.31 -21.52
CA PHE A 568 -18.95 0.04 -20.97
C PHE A 568 -18.55 1.12 -19.95
N PRO A 569 -17.86 0.75 -18.86
CA PRO A 569 -17.45 1.69 -17.83
C PRO A 569 -16.55 2.81 -18.38
N PHE A 570 -15.60 2.50 -19.25
CA PHE A 570 -14.64 3.48 -19.75
C PHE A 570 -14.90 3.78 -21.23
N VAL A 571 -15.19 5.04 -21.55
CA VAL A 571 -15.28 5.51 -22.94
C VAL A 571 -14.34 6.68 -23.14
N LYS A 572 -13.45 6.58 -24.13
CA LYS A 572 -12.53 7.66 -24.48
C LYS A 572 -12.60 7.97 -25.95
N ILE A 573 -12.72 9.26 -26.27
CA ILE A 573 -12.76 9.75 -27.63
C ILE A 573 -11.43 10.44 -27.94
N CYS A 574 -10.77 9.97 -28.98
CA CYS A 574 -9.61 10.59 -29.60
C CYS A 574 -10.12 11.42 -30.79
N THR A 575 -10.13 12.74 -30.64
CA THR A 575 -10.50 13.66 -31.72
C THR A 575 -9.27 14.45 -32.19
N PRO A 576 -9.10 14.68 -33.50
CA PRO A 576 -8.04 15.54 -34.02
C PRO A 576 -8.10 16.97 -33.46
N GLU A 577 -9.29 17.44 -33.07
CA GLU A 577 -9.51 18.77 -32.44
C GLU A 577 -8.69 18.96 -31.16
N THR A 578 -8.54 17.91 -30.35
CA THR A 578 -7.74 17.95 -29.11
C THR A 578 -6.23 17.92 -29.34
N MET A 579 -5.79 17.57 -30.55
CA MET A 579 -4.38 17.38 -30.92
C MET A 579 -3.89 18.44 -31.90
N VAL A 580 -4.61 19.55 -32.04
CA VAL A 580 -4.20 20.68 -32.88
C VAL A 580 -2.89 21.27 -32.35
N GLY A 581 -1.89 21.41 -33.22
CA GLY A 581 -0.56 21.93 -32.87
C GLY A 581 0.41 20.89 -32.30
N TYR A 582 0.00 19.63 -32.17
CA TYR A 582 0.90 18.56 -31.72
C TYR A 582 1.87 18.17 -32.84
N THR A 583 3.12 17.87 -32.46
CA THR A 583 4.08 17.19 -33.33
C THR A 583 3.68 15.72 -33.52
N GLU A 584 4.20 15.06 -34.56
CA GLU A 584 3.91 13.64 -34.82
C GLU A 584 4.21 12.74 -33.61
N ILE A 585 5.33 13.00 -32.93
CA ILE A 585 5.74 12.29 -31.71
C ILE A 585 4.74 12.53 -30.57
N ALA A 586 4.30 13.78 -30.37
CA ALA A 586 3.31 14.11 -29.35
C ALA A 586 1.96 13.46 -29.63
N LYS A 587 1.53 13.37 -30.89
CA LYS A 587 0.33 12.61 -31.30
C LYS A 587 0.46 11.13 -30.97
N CYS A 588 1.60 10.52 -31.28
CA CYS A 588 1.87 9.11 -30.96
C CYS A 588 1.85 8.85 -29.44
N GLN A 589 2.45 9.73 -28.64
CA GLN A 589 2.42 9.64 -27.18
C GLN A 589 1.00 9.79 -26.63
N ALA A 590 0.22 10.72 -27.17
CA ALA A 590 -1.18 10.90 -26.77
C ALA A 590 -2.03 9.66 -27.09
N LEU A 591 -1.86 9.07 -28.28
CA LEU A 591 -2.51 7.82 -28.66
C LEU A 591 -2.14 6.66 -27.73
N ARG A 592 -0.84 6.47 -27.48
CA ARG A 592 -0.37 5.41 -26.54
C ARG A 592 -0.99 5.58 -25.17
N LYS A 593 -0.99 6.80 -24.63
CA LYS A 593 -1.61 7.11 -23.34
C LYS A 593 -3.10 6.75 -23.31
N ILE A 594 -3.86 7.03 -24.38
CA ILE A 594 -5.29 6.69 -24.47
C ILE A 594 -5.51 5.17 -24.37
N PHE A 595 -4.69 4.37 -25.06
CA PHE A 595 -4.75 2.92 -25.00
C PHE A 595 -4.31 2.37 -23.63
N GLU A 596 -3.24 2.92 -23.05
CA GLU A 596 -2.77 2.55 -21.70
C GLU A 596 -3.83 2.83 -20.62
N ASP A 597 -4.49 3.98 -20.70
CA ASP A 597 -5.60 4.32 -19.80
C ASP A 597 -6.78 3.34 -20.00
N ALA A 598 -7.07 2.94 -21.24
CA ALA A 598 -8.12 1.97 -21.54
C ALA A 598 -7.84 0.57 -20.97
N TYR A 599 -6.57 0.15 -20.88
CA TYR A 599 -6.17 -1.13 -20.28
C TYR A 599 -6.36 -1.19 -18.75
N ARG A 600 -6.55 -0.04 -18.09
CA ARG A 600 -6.82 -0.02 -16.64
C ARG A 600 -8.26 -0.47 -16.34
N SER A 601 -9.20 -0.19 -17.23
CA SER A 601 -10.60 -0.61 -17.09
C SER A 601 -10.82 -2.06 -17.55
N PRO A 602 -11.64 -2.88 -16.86
CA PRO A 602 -11.97 -4.24 -17.32
C PRO A 602 -12.66 -4.27 -18.68
N LEU A 603 -13.52 -3.28 -18.96
CA LEU A 603 -14.21 -3.10 -20.24
C LEU A 603 -14.00 -1.64 -20.69
N SER A 604 -13.50 -1.43 -21.90
CA SER A 604 -13.24 -0.10 -22.44
C SER A 604 -13.66 0.04 -23.91
N VAL A 605 -14.17 1.22 -24.27
CA VAL A 605 -14.39 1.65 -25.66
C VAL A 605 -13.46 2.82 -25.97
N ILE A 606 -12.72 2.73 -27.06
CA ILE A 606 -11.98 3.85 -27.63
C ILE A 606 -12.63 4.24 -28.95
N ILE A 607 -12.99 5.51 -29.10
CA ILE A 607 -13.43 6.07 -30.38
C ILE A 607 -12.28 6.87 -30.97
N ILE A 608 -11.80 6.48 -32.15
CA ILE A 608 -10.82 7.23 -32.94
C ILE A 608 -11.57 7.95 -34.05
N ASP A 609 -11.87 9.23 -33.84
CA ASP A 609 -12.62 10.01 -34.81
C ASP A 609 -11.71 10.53 -35.93
N ASN A 610 -12.14 10.33 -37.17
CA ASN A 610 -11.57 10.89 -38.39
C ASN A 610 -10.07 10.60 -38.55
N ILE A 611 -9.73 9.33 -38.72
CA ILE A 611 -8.35 8.84 -38.89
C ILE A 611 -7.62 9.59 -40.00
N ASP A 612 -8.31 9.95 -41.09
CA ASP A 612 -7.72 10.71 -42.20
C ASP A 612 -7.07 12.02 -41.72
N ARG A 613 -7.76 12.76 -40.84
CA ARG A 613 -7.26 14.01 -40.28
C ARG A 613 -6.21 13.78 -39.21
N LEU A 614 -6.31 12.69 -38.45
CA LEU A 614 -5.31 12.35 -37.44
C LEU A 614 -3.94 12.07 -38.08
N LEU A 615 -3.94 11.43 -39.26
CA LEU A 615 -2.78 11.16 -40.10
C LEU A 615 -2.30 12.37 -40.92
N ASP A 616 -2.91 13.55 -40.75
CA ASP A 616 -2.62 14.77 -41.53
C ASP A 616 -2.70 14.55 -43.05
N TYR A 617 -3.64 13.72 -43.51
CA TYR A 617 -3.79 13.44 -44.94
C TYR A 617 -4.18 14.67 -45.75
N ALA A 618 -3.43 14.94 -46.81
CA ALA A 618 -3.75 15.95 -47.82
C ALA A 618 -3.89 15.31 -49.21
N SER A 619 -4.90 15.72 -49.98
CA SER A 619 -5.16 15.19 -51.33
C SER A 619 -4.27 15.79 -52.42
N VAL A 620 -3.64 16.95 -52.19
CA VAL A 620 -2.82 17.70 -53.17
C VAL A 620 -1.39 17.12 -53.28
N GLY A 621 -1.29 15.80 -53.23
CA GLY A 621 -0.05 15.02 -53.07
C GLY A 621 -0.15 14.21 -51.79
N PRO A 622 0.08 12.87 -51.81
CA PRO A 622 -0.24 11.96 -50.69
C PRO A 622 0.74 12.14 -49.53
N ARG A 623 0.65 13.28 -48.84
CA ARG A 623 1.37 13.57 -47.62
C ARG A 623 0.53 13.09 -46.45
N PHE A 624 1.16 12.31 -45.58
CA PHE A 624 0.59 11.80 -44.33
C PHE A 624 1.72 11.54 -43.34
N SER A 625 1.39 11.52 -42.06
CA SER A 625 2.33 11.23 -40.98
C SER A 625 2.54 9.72 -40.81
N ASN A 626 3.63 9.19 -41.39
CA ASN A 626 3.95 7.76 -41.30
C ASN A 626 4.20 7.31 -39.84
N GLN A 627 4.75 8.16 -38.98
CA GLN A 627 4.97 7.81 -37.57
C GLN A 627 3.64 7.47 -36.86
N VAL A 628 2.60 8.28 -37.10
CA VAL A 628 1.28 8.09 -36.52
C VAL A 628 0.59 6.86 -37.12
N LEU A 629 0.76 6.62 -38.43
CA LEU A 629 0.26 5.41 -39.10
C LEU A 629 0.83 4.13 -38.48
N GLN A 630 2.16 4.04 -38.35
CA GLN A 630 2.82 2.87 -37.78
C GLN A 630 2.42 2.68 -36.31
N ALA A 631 2.30 3.77 -35.55
CA ALA A 631 1.81 3.70 -34.17
C ALA A 631 0.38 3.14 -34.11
N LEU A 632 -0.52 3.57 -34.99
CA LEU A 632 -1.90 3.06 -35.06
C LEU A 632 -1.95 1.59 -35.45
N LEU A 633 -1.18 1.16 -36.45
CA LEU A 633 -1.10 -0.26 -36.85
C LEU A 633 -0.66 -1.15 -35.68
N VAL A 634 0.36 -0.71 -34.92
CA VAL A 634 0.81 -1.45 -33.73
C VAL A 634 -0.27 -1.46 -32.65
N LEU A 635 -0.92 -0.32 -32.36
CA LEU A 635 -1.94 -0.23 -31.32
C LEU A 635 -3.20 -1.05 -31.66
N LEU A 636 -3.60 -1.07 -32.93
CA LEU A 636 -4.73 -1.87 -33.42
C LEU A 636 -4.39 -3.37 -33.51
N GLY A 637 -3.11 -3.75 -33.57
CA GLY A 637 -2.67 -5.15 -33.57
C GLY A 637 -2.29 -5.70 -32.19
N THR A 638 -2.10 -4.84 -31.19
CA THR A 638 -1.64 -5.23 -29.85
C THR A 638 -2.81 -5.66 -28.98
N LYS A 639 -2.79 -6.91 -28.50
CA LYS A 639 -3.84 -7.42 -27.61
C LYS A 639 -3.78 -6.78 -26.22
N PRO A 640 -4.94 -6.52 -25.58
CA PRO A 640 -4.98 -6.02 -24.21
C PRO A 640 -4.43 -7.07 -23.22
N PRO A 641 -3.98 -6.64 -22.04
CA PRO A 641 -3.57 -7.53 -20.95
C PRO A 641 -4.68 -8.52 -20.54
N LYS A 642 -4.29 -9.66 -19.95
CA LYS A 642 -5.24 -10.72 -19.56
C LYS A 642 -6.38 -10.18 -18.69
N GLY A 643 -7.62 -10.50 -19.05
CA GLY A 643 -8.82 -10.10 -18.31
C GLY A 643 -9.31 -8.68 -18.60
N LYS A 644 -8.62 -7.91 -19.46
CA LYS A 644 -9.05 -6.59 -19.93
C LYS A 644 -9.60 -6.72 -21.34
N ARG A 645 -10.67 -5.98 -21.63
CA ARG A 645 -11.34 -6.04 -22.93
C ARG A 645 -11.54 -4.66 -23.52
N LEU A 646 -11.36 -4.59 -24.82
CA LEU A 646 -11.29 -3.32 -25.53
C LEU A 646 -12.05 -3.42 -26.86
N LEU A 647 -12.95 -2.46 -27.07
CA LEU A 647 -13.62 -2.20 -28.34
C LEU A 647 -13.05 -0.90 -28.92
N VAL A 648 -12.50 -0.94 -30.13
CA VAL A 648 -12.01 0.26 -30.84
C VAL A 648 -12.96 0.58 -31.98
N LEU A 649 -13.55 1.77 -31.96
CA LEU A 649 -14.41 2.30 -33.01
C LEU A 649 -13.66 3.41 -33.76
N ALA A 650 -13.30 3.18 -35.01
CA ALA A 650 -12.65 4.16 -35.86
C ALA A 650 -13.65 4.77 -36.85
N THR A 651 -13.48 6.05 -37.18
CA THR A 651 -14.23 6.67 -38.29
C THR A 651 -13.30 7.19 -39.37
N ALA A 652 -13.68 6.97 -40.63
CA ALA A 652 -12.90 7.42 -41.78
C ALA A 652 -13.78 7.91 -42.92
N SER A 653 -13.34 8.98 -43.57
CA SER A 653 -14.00 9.61 -44.71
C SER A 653 -13.42 9.17 -46.05
N GLN A 654 -12.13 8.82 -46.11
CA GLN A 654 -11.43 8.47 -47.35
C GLN A 654 -11.07 6.98 -47.40
N ARG A 655 -11.97 6.17 -47.96
CA ARG A 655 -11.78 4.71 -48.08
C ARG A 655 -10.59 4.32 -48.95
N SER A 656 -10.43 4.96 -50.11
CA SER A 656 -9.35 4.62 -51.05
C SER A 656 -7.98 4.79 -50.43
N PHE A 657 -7.79 5.89 -49.70
CA PHE A 657 -6.55 6.19 -48.97
C PHE A 657 -6.21 5.14 -47.91
N LEU A 658 -7.18 4.73 -47.08
CA LEU A 658 -6.95 3.70 -46.07
C LEU A 658 -6.63 2.32 -46.65
N LYS A 659 -7.18 2.01 -47.82
CA LYS A 659 -6.91 0.76 -48.53
C LYS A 659 -5.48 0.75 -49.08
N GLU A 660 -5.00 1.87 -49.60
CA GLU A 660 -3.62 2.01 -50.10
C GLU A 660 -2.57 1.89 -48.99
N LEU A 661 -2.91 2.34 -47.77
CA LEU A 661 -2.04 2.23 -46.59
C LEU A 661 -2.11 0.88 -45.86
N ASP A 662 -2.91 -0.06 -46.36
CA ASP A 662 -3.19 -1.35 -45.70
C ASP A 662 -3.70 -1.19 -44.24
N LEU A 663 -4.34 -0.06 -43.92
CA LEU A 663 -4.89 0.17 -42.57
C LEU A 663 -6.22 -0.56 -42.38
N MET A 664 -6.94 -0.86 -43.48
CA MET A 664 -8.21 -1.57 -43.43
C MET A 664 -8.08 -3.02 -42.94
N SER A 665 -6.95 -3.69 -43.22
CA SER A 665 -6.69 -5.07 -42.78
C SER A 665 -6.41 -5.19 -41.28
N ALA A 666 -6.10 -4.06 -40.62
CA ALA A 666 -5.91 -4.00 -39.16
C ALA A 666 -7.24 -3.96 -38.38
N PHE A 667 -8.37 -3.79 -39.06
CA PHE A 667 -9.70 -3.83 -38.46
C PHE A 667 -10.34 -5.20 -38.64
N ASP A 668 -11.03 -5.70 -37.61
CA ASP A 668 -11.76 -6.98 -37.69
C ASP A 668 -12.96 -6.87 -38.64
N ASP A 669 -13.64 -5.73 -38.63
CA ASP A 669 -14.78 -5.46 -39.52
C ASP A 669 -14.84 -4.00 -39.99
N VAL A 670 -15.36 -3.79 -41.20
CA VAL A 670 -15.50 -2.48 -41.84
C VAL A 670 -16.96 -2.27 -42.22
N ILE A 671 -17.63 -1.37 -41.51
CA ILE A 671 -19.02 -1.01 -41.75
C ILE A 671 -19.08 0.21 -42.67
N ASP A 672 -19.75 0.04 -43.81
CA ASP A 672 -20.01 1.11 -44.75
C ASP A 672 -21.26 1.92 -44.36
N VAL A 673 -21.09 3.23 -44.16
CA VAL A 673 -22.17 4.17 -43.87
C VAL A 673 -22.63 4.84 -45.18
N PRO A 674 -23.88 4.59 -45.62
CA PRO A 674 -24.40 5.06 -46.90
C PRO A 674 -24.66 6.57 -46.92
N MET A 675 -24.65 7.16 -48.11
CA MET A 675 -25.23 8.48 -48.37
C MET A 675 -26.74 8.39 -48.60
N LEU A 676 -27.44 9.51 -48.49
CA LEU A 676 -28.83 9.63 -48.92
C LEU A 676 -28.88 9.53 -50.45
N ARG A 677 -29.50 8.44 -50.95
CA ARG A 677 -29.62 8.12 -52.39
C ARG A 677 -30.98 8.37 -52.99
N THR A 678 -32.03 7.95 -52.30
CA THR A 678 -33.40 8.00 -52.79
C THR A 678 -34.15 9.19 -52.20
N ILE A 679 -35.17 9.64 -52.92
CA ILE A 679 -36.06 10.71 -52.44
C ILE A 679 -36.82 10.25 -51.19
N GLU A 680 -37.12 8.96 -51.06
CA GLU A 680 -37.72 8.35 -49.86
C GLU A 680 -36.85 8.57 -48.62
N HIS A 681 -35.52 8.44 -48.73
CA HIS A 681 -34.63 8.72 -47.61
C HIS A 681 -34.71 10.19 -47.17
N ILE A 682 -34.79 11.13 -48.13
CA ILE A 682 -34.92 12.56 -47.82
C ILE A 682 -36.28 12.83 -47.18
N ARG A 683 -37.34 12.21 -47.67
CA ARG A 683 -38.68 12.30 -47.10
C ARG A 683 -38.69 11.87 -45.63
N HIS A 684 -38.08 10.73 -45.29
CA HIS A 684 -37.98 10.30 -43.89
C HIS A 684 -37.23 11.30 -43.01
N VAL A 685 -36.16 11.92 -43.51
CA VAL A 685 -35.44 12.99 -42.79
C VAL A 685 -36.32 14.25 -42.61
N LEU A 686 -37.11 14.60 -43.61
CA LEU A 686 -38.02 15.75 -43.56
C LEU A 686 -39.19 15.52 -42.60
N ASP A 687 -39.78 14.33 -42.63
CA ASP A 687 -40.86 13.91 -41.74
C ASP A 687 -40.41 13.99 -40.28
N ASP A 688 -39.20 13.49 -39.96
CA ASP A 688 -38.66 13.54 -38.59
C ASP A 688 -38.27 14.96 -38.14
N SER A 689 -37.89 15.83 -39.09
CA SER A 689 -37.49 17.20 -38.77
C SER A 689 -38.60 18.08 -38.19
N GLY A 690 -39.87 17.75 -38.47
CA GLY A 690 -41.06 18.49 -38.01
C GLY A 690 -41.18 19.93 -38.55
N VAL A 691 -40.37 20.33 -39.54
CA VAL A 691 -40.33 21.72 -40.05
C VAL A 691 -41.34 21.98 -41.16
N PHE A 692 -41.64 20.96 -41.96
CA PHE A 692 -42.42 21.06 -43.20
C PHE A 692 -43.82 20.48 -43.01
N THR A 693 -44.82 21.07 -43.65
CA THR A 693 -46.16 20.47 -43.66
C THR A 693 -46.21 19.28 -44.63
N PRO A 694 -47.16 18.34 -44.47
CA PRO A 694 -47.33 17.24 -45.42
C PRO A 694 -47.52 17.69 -46.88
N GLN A 695 -48.10 18.89 -47.08
CA GLN A 695 -48.25 19.50 -48.41
C GLN A 695 -46.90 19.99 -48.96
N ASP A 696 -46.07 20.62 -48.12
CA ASP A 696 -44.72 21.04 -48.49
C ASP A 696 -43.84 19.84 -48.86
N ILE A 697 -43.93 18.74 -48.11
CA ILE A 697 -43.16 17.51 -48.38
C ILE A 697 -43.56 16.90 -49.72
N GLN A 698 -44.85 16.87 -50.05
CA GLN A 698 -45.31 16.42 -51.37
C GLN A 698 -44.86 17.34 -52.51
N ALA A 699 -44.81 18.65 -52.29
CA ALA A 699 -44.30 19.61 -53.27
C ALA A 699 -42.78 19.40 -53.49
N ILE A 700 -42.01 19.28 -52.40
CA ILE A 700 -40.58 18.96 -52.44
C ILE A 700 -40.34 17.64 -53.18
N GLU A 701 -41.10 16.59 -52.89
CA GLU A 701 -40.96 15.29 -53.56
C GLU A 701 -41.22 15.40 -55.07
N ARG A 702 -42.25 16.15 -55.48
CA ARG A 702 -42.55 16.38 -56.91
C ARG A 702 -41.42 17.13 -57.60
N ASP A 703 -40.93 18.20 -57.00
CA ASP A 703 -39.90 19.06 -57.60
C ASP A 703 -38.54 18.36 -57.64
N LEU A 704 -38.22 17.55 -56.63
CA LEU A 704 -37.03 16.71 -56.61
C LEU A 704 -37.07 15.60 -57.68
N ARG A 705 -38.23 14.95 -57.89
CA ARG A 705 -38.40 13.97 -58.99
C ARG A 705 -38.20 14.59 -60.38
N GLN A 706 -38.55 15.86 -60.56
CA GLN A 706 -38.29 16.58 -61.82
C GLN A 706 -36.79 16.84 -62.05
N ALA A 707 -36.01 17.00 -60.97
CA ALA A 707 -34.57 17.24 -61.04
C ALA A 707 -33.73 15.95 -61.17
N GLY A 708 -34.24 14.80 -60.72
CA GLY A 708 -33.64 13.47 -60.88
C GLY A 708 -33.87 12.54 -59.68
N ASP A 709 -33.97 11.23 -59.93
CA ASP A 709 -34.35 10.24 -58.91
C ASP A 709 -33.20 9.77 -58.00
N VAL A 710 -31.93 9.96 -58.40
CA VAL A 710 -30.75 9.51 -57.63
C VAL A 710 -29.95 10.70 -57.13
N MET A 711 -29.74 10.78 -55.83
CA MET A 711 -28.97 11.84 -55.17
C MET A 711 -27.75 11.27 -54.44
N TYR A 712 -26.74 12.09 -54.17
CA TYR A 712 -25.59 11.71 -53.35
C TYR A 712 -25.32 12.81 -52.36
N ILE A 713 -26.09 12.81 -51.27
CA ILE A 713 -25.98 13.86 -50.24
C ILE A 713 -25.78 13.27 -48.84
N GLY A 714 -24.90 13.91 -48.07
CA GLY A 714 -24.68 13.55 -46.67
C GLY A 714 -25.77 14.16 -45.77
N ILE A 715 -26.23 13.40 -44.78
CA ILE A 715 -27.27 13.84 -43.84
C ILE A 715 -26.95 15.17 -43.14
N LYS A 716 -25.68 15.41 -42.78
CA LYS A 716 -25.26 16.66 -42.14
C LYS A 716 -25.45 17.88 -43.05
N LYS A 717 -25.35 17.71 -44.37
CA LYS A 717 -25.60 18.77 -45.35
C LYS A 717 -27.10 19.05 -45.46
N VAL A 718 -27.94 17.99 -45.49
CA VAL A 718 -29.40 18.11 -45.49
C VAL A 718 -29.90 18.83 -44.23
N LEU A 719 -29.45 18.41 -43.04
CA LEU A 719 -29.85 19.05 -41.78
C LEU A 719 -29.49 20.54 -41.74
N ARG A 720 -28.31 20.94 -42.25
CA ARG A 720 -27.95 22.36 -42.36
C ARG A 720 -28.86 23.13 -43.31
N ILE A 721 -29.29 22.51 -44.41
CA ILE A 721 -30.24 23.14 -45.33
C ILE A 721 -31.61 23.28 -44.64
N ILE A 722 -32.05 22.26 -43.89
CA ILE A 722 -33.28 22.34 -43.09
C ILE A 722 -33.19 23.50 -42.09
N ASP A 723 -32.12 23.58 -41.29
CA ASP A 723 -31.92 24.67 -40.32
C ASP A 723 -31.89 26.05 -40.99
N TYR A 724 -31.27 26.16 -42.17
CA TYR A 724 -31.30 27.38 -42.96
C TYR A 724 -32.73 27.74 -43.39
N THR A 725 -33.51 26.77 -43.86
CA THR A 725 -34.90 27.00 -44.29
C THR A 725 -35.84 27.35 -43.13
N LYS A 726 -35.52 26.97 -41.88
CA LYS A 726 -36.29 27.40 -40.70
C LYS A 726 -36.28 28.93 -40.54
N GLN A 727 -35.21 29.59 -40.98
CA GLN A 727 -35.06 31.05 -40.94
C GLN A 727 -35.82 31.77 -42.06
N CYS A 728 -36.27 31.04 -43.09
CA CYS A 728 -37.05 31.60 -44.19
C CYS A 728 -38.55 31.68 -43.84
N ASP A 729 -39.24 32.60 -44.48
CA ASP A 729 -40.70 32.70 -44.42
C ASP A 729 -41.37 31.37 -44.79
N PRO A 730 -42.40 30.92 -44.04
CA PRO A 730 -43.04 29.61 -44.25
C PRO A 730 -43.43 29.31 -45.69
N ARG A 731 -43.83 30.33 -46.46
CA ARG A 731 -44.27 30.21 -47.85
C ARG A 731 -43.15 29.82 -48.83
N PHE A 732 -41.90 30.14 -48.51
CA PHE A 732 -40.74 29.89 -49.38
C PHE A 732 -39.88 28.72 -48.90
N ARG A 733 -40.21 28.07 -47.77
CA ARG A 733 -39.39 27.00 -47.20
C ARG A 733 -39.19 25.83 -48.17
N ALA A 734 -40.26 25.37 -48.81
CA ALA A 734 -40.20 24.27 -49.77
C ALA A 734 -39.34 24.62 -50.99
N SER A 735 -39.57 25.78 -51.62
CA SER A 735 -38.82 26.21 -52.79
C SER A 735 -37.33 26.44 -52.47
N THR A 736 -37.02 27.09 -51.34
CA THR A 736 -35.63 27.34 -50.92
C THR A 736 -34.90 26.06 -50.54
N PHE A 737 -35.60 25.08 -49.95
CA PHE A 737 -35.02 23.77 -49.66
C PHE A 737 -34.61 23.03 -50.94
N VAL A 738 -35.53 22.95 -51.92
CA VAL A 738 -35.30 22.30 -53.21
C VAL A 738 -34.15 22.96 -53.97
N GLU A 739 -34.16 24.29 -54.07
CA GLU A 739 -33.09 25.05 -54.74
C GLU A 739 -31.71 24.74 -54.14
N LYS A 740 -31.61 24.74 -52.81
CA LYS A 740 -30.34 24.45 -52.12
C LYS A 740 -29.91 23.00 -52.22
N ILE A 741 -30.84 22.04 -52.27
CA ILE A 741 -30.50 20.63 -52.51
C ILE A 741 -30.00 20.43 -53.94
N ILE A 742 -30.67 21.00 -54.94
CA ILE A 742 -30.26 20.88 -56.35
C ILE A 742 -28.87 21.51 -56.55
N ASN A 743 -28.63 22.70 -56.00
CA ASN A 743 -27.31 23.34 -56.01
C ASN A 743 -26.23 22.52 -55.28
N SER A 744 -26.65 21.71 -54.30
CA SER A 744 -25.76 20.82 -53.55
C SER A 744 -25.46 19.49 -54.26
N TYR A 745 -26.24 19.16 -55.30
CA TYR A 745 -26.18 17.95 -56.12
C TYR A 745 -25.36 18.16 -57.41
N LEU A 746 -25.32 19.39 -57.95
CA LEU A 746 -24.61 19.75 -59.18
C LEU A 746 -23.11 20.02 -59.01
N VAL A 747 -22.54 19.77 -57.83
CA VAL A 747 -21.10 19.88 -57.50
C VAL A 747 -20.64 18.58 -56.88
#